data_AF-A0A9Q6EI89-F1
#
_entry.id   AF-A0A9Q6EI89-F1
#
_cell.length_a   1.000
_cell.length_b   1.000
_cell.length_c   1.000
_cell.angle_alpha   90.00
_cell.angle_beta   90.00
_cell.angle_gamma   90.00
#
_symmetry.space_group_name_H-M   'P 1'
#
loop_
_entity.id
_entity.type
_entity.pdbx_description
1 polymer ?
#
loop_
_entity_poly.entity_id
_entity_poly.type
_entity_poly.pdbx_seq_one_letter_code
_entity_poly.pdbx_strand_id
1 'polypeptide(L)'
;MKSFASWLGKRKQNKITRFTASILATLAIATSMSLMKAGSINYASAAPIKITTIKELSSTSPRQSQNQSSVAQLQTHQIQYQTAGIDVFGLLPIVVVGGFVIFVPLFFGGLVVIGEREVGIIVRKFTLSGRGLPPGRLIALNGEAGLQADTLAPGWHWGYWPWQYSVRKESVVVIPQGEIALIVAADGESNPPQRILGKIVDCDNYQDARKFLTQGGEKGRQMGFLTAGTYRINTALFKVITAANATNHGMIPEQLRVYSIASDKVGVVTTLDGLPIADGEIAGPIIQGHNNFQNGQKFIDGGGRRGLQEQILLSGSWNLNPWFVQVEQVPMTEIPIGYVGVVISFVGKAHQDVSGAAFTHGNLVNQGHKGVWVEPLYPGKHPINSRIMKIELVPTTNIVLNWSGRTERHSYDAKLASLTVRSRDGFAFDLEVAQIIHVGALDAPKVISRVGAMQNLVDHVLEPTIGNYFRNSAQDYTVLDFLTARSERQAEAAEYIKTALRAYDVQAIDTLIGDIQPPASLMQTQTDRKIAEEERKTYEVQQLAQTQRQQLVRETALADIQQEMVKSEQSVHIAGLKAQAQIKQATGEAEGIKLKAIAEAESIRATGNAKAETYRAGVEALGSQGYTAMLLMQIIGDRHVRLIPDILVGSNGNNNGLVDGLLSLILWNQSAKNGDLTATPLHPQPITPTQTTPENGIPPIVVNFPVDK
;
A
#
# COMPACT_ATOMS: atom_id res chain seq x y z
N MET A 1 41.98 -14.77 -11.04
CA MET A 1 42.87 -15.78 -11.66
C MET A 1 42.18 -17.14 -11.53
N LYS A 2 42.09 -18.08 -12.48
CA LYS A 2 42.31 -18.23 -13.94
C LYS A 2 41.57 -19.54 -14.32
N SER A 3 41.07 -19.87 -15.51
CA SER A 3 40.60 -19.15 -16.72
C SER A 3 39.96 -20.23 -17.63
N PHE A 4 38.67 -20.19 -17.95
CA PHE A 4 38.08 -19.63 -19.19
C PHE A 4 38.53 -20.30 -20.51
N ALA A 5 37.58 -20.52 -21.44
CA ALA A 5 37.71 -21.19 -22.76
C ALA A 5 37.94 -22.73 -22.71
N SER A 6 37.69 -23.54 -23.76
CA SER A 6 37.21 -23.32 -25.15
C SER A 6 36.41 -24.57 -25.61
N TRP A 7 35.31 -24.53 -26.38
CA TRP A 7 35.12 -24.23 -27.82
C TRP A 7 35.18 -25.45 -28.78
N LEU A 8 34.07 -25.66 -29.49
CA LEU A 8 33.90 -26.32 -30.81
C LEU A 8 34.14 -27.84 -31.00
N GLY A 9 33.09 -28.52 -31.51
CA GLY A 9 33.18 -29.82 -32.20
C GLY A 9 32.37 -29.79 -33.52
N LYS A 10 32.93 -30.28 -34.63
CA LYS A 10 32.35 -30.16 -35.99
C LYS A 10 32.04 -31.52 -36.66
N ARG A 11 30.95 -31.52 -37.45
CA ARG A 11 30.66 -32.30 -38.68
C ARG A 11 31.54 -33.53 -39.02
N LYS A 12 30.85 -34.65 -39.28
CA LYS A 12 30.85 -35.44 -40.54
C LYS A 12 29.58 -36.33 -40.50
N GLN A 13 28.68 -36.42 -41.48
CA GLN A 13 28.78 -36.52 -42.93
C GLN A 13 29.40 -37.84 -43.40
N ASN A 14 28.56 -38.76 -43.90
CA ASN A 14 28.88 -39.72 -44.96
C ASN A 14 27.60 -40.22 -45.66
N LYS A 15 27.68 -40.32 -46.98
CA LYS A 15 26.81 -41.03 -47.96
C LYS A 15 27.77 -41.70 -48.95
N ILE A 16 27.27 -42.33 -50.03
CA ILE A 16 28.04 -43.10 -51.06
C ILE A 16 28.32 -44.54 -50.55
N THR A 17 28.17 -45.64 -51.31
CA THR A 17 27.87 -45.92 -52.75
C THR A 17 26.82 -47.05 -52.85
N ARG A 18 25.84 -46.99 -53.76
CA ARG A 18 25.78 -47.71 -55.07
C ARG A 18 26.21 -49.20 -55.08
N PHE A 19 25.29 -50.05 -55.53
CA PHE A 19 25.56 -51.23 -56.37
C PHE A 19 24.66 -51.14 -57.62
N THR A 20 24.99 -51.83 -58.71
CA THR A 20 24.45 -51.55 -60.06
C THR A 20 24.30 -52.79 -60.94
N ALA A 21 23.25 -52.81 -61.78
CA ALA A 21 23.05 -53.69 -62.95
C ALA A 21 22.87 -55.20 -62.63
N SER A 22 22.26 -56.05 -63.46
CA SER A 22 21.35 -55.91 -64.64
C SER A 22 20.59 -57.26 -64.79
N ILE A 23 19.52 -57.43 -65.59
CA ILE A 23 19.51 -57.74 -67.04
C ILE A 23 18.04 -57.82 -67.54
N LEU A 24 17.88 -57.72 -68.88
CA LEU A 24 16.71 -57.76 -69.80
C LEU A 24 15.62 -58.85 -69.55
N ALA A 25 14.46 -58.92 -70.23
CA ALA A 25 14.08 -58.38 -71.56
C ALA A 25 12.54 -58.28 -71.83
N THR A 26 12.13 -57.38 -72.75
CA THR A 26 11.00 -57.47 -73.77
C THR A 26 9.58 -57.92 -73.33
N LEU A 27 8.43 -57.42 -73.82
CA LEU A 27 7.93 -56.35 -74.73
C LEU A 27 6.41 -56.16 -74.34
N ALA A 28 5.43 -55.47 -74.95
CA ALA A 28 5.13 -54.50 -76.04
C ALA A 28 3.73 -53.89 -75.67
N ILE A 29 2.97 -53.01 -76.34
CA ILE A 29 3.01 -52.07 -77.49
C ILE A 29 1.89 -51.03 -77.12
N ALA A 30 2.06 -49.71 -77.08
CA ALA A 30 2.34 -48.72 -78.13
C ALA A 30 1.13 -48.30 -79.01
N THR A 31 0.41 -47.25 -78.60
CA THR A 31 -0.35 -46.33 -79.48
C THR A 31 -0.21 -44.88 -79.00
N SER A 32 -0.28 -43.93 -79.94
CA SER A 32 -0.11 -42.47 -79.78
C SER A 32 -1.46 -41.74 -80.00
N MET A 33 -1.65 -40.41 -79.96
CA MET A 33 -0.75 -39.24 -79.97
C MET A 33 -1.53 -37.95 -79.57
N SER A 34 -0.85 -36.88 -79.13
CA SER A 34 -1.28 -35.45 -79.29
C SER A 34 -2.55 -34.93 -78.56
N LEU A 35 -2.72 -33.62 -78.23
CA LEU A 35 -1.81 -32.46 -78.10
C LEU A 35 -2.53 -31.27 -77.40
N MET A 36 -1.86 -30.54 -76.49
CA MET A 36 -2.14 -29.14 -76.05
C MET A 36 -3.52 -28.78 -75.39
N LYS A 37 -3.73 -27.63 -74.72
CA LYS A 37 -2.87 -26.75 -73.87
C LYS A 37 -3.69 -25.61 -73.20
N ALA A 38 -3.32 -25.27 -71.95
CA ALA A 38 -3.67 -24.05 -71.21
C ALA A 38 -5.15 -23.78 -70.86
N GLY A 39 -5.35 -22.83 -69.93
CA GLY A 39 -6.65 -22.35 -69.46
C GLY A 39 -6.88 -20.87 -69.75
N SER A 40 -7.71 -20.24 -68.90
CA SER A 40 -8.10 -18.81 -68.87
C SER A 40 -6.93 -17.81 -68.97
N ILE A 41 -7.13 -16.51 -69.28
CA ILE A 41 -8.24 -15.59 -68.93
C ILE A 41 -8.32 -14.42 -69.95
N ASN A 42 -9.51 -13.80 -70.17
CA ASN A 42 -9.77 -12.34 -69.98
C ASN A 42 -11.05 -11.76 -70.65
N TYR A 43 -11.67 -10.80 -69.94
CA TYR A 43 -12.56 -9.66 -70.31
C TYR A 43 -13.31 -9.64 -71.67
N ALA A 44 -14.65 -9.59 -71.70
CA ALA A 44 -15.57 -8.43 -71.49
C ALA A 44 -15.87 -7.63 -72.81
N SER A 45 -17.15 -7.47 -73.20
CA SER A 45 -18.00 -6.27 -72.96
C SER A 45 -17.59 -5.02 -73.76
N ALA A 46 -18.42 -4.38 -74.62
CA ALA A 46 -19.79 -4.67 -75.08
C ALA A 46 -20.21 -3.78 -76.29
N ALA A 47 -21.42 -4.05 -76.83
CA ALA A 47 -22.30 -3.11 -77.54
C ALA A 47 -21.92 -2.73 -79.02
N PRO A 48 -22.78 -1.99 -79.76
CA PRO A 48 -24.10 -2.48 -80.21
C PRO A 48 -24.41 -2.11 -81.69
N ILE A 49 -25.61 -2.48 -82.21
CA ILE A 49 -26.52 -1.64 -83.04
C ILE A 49 -27.82 -2.42 -83.37
N LYS A 50 -28.93 -1.71 -83.63
CA LYS A 50 -30.24 -2.26 -84.07
C LYS A 50 -30.42 -2.16 -85.59
N ILE A 51 -31.27 -3.00 -86.19
CA ILE A 51 -32.48 -2.61 -86.96
C ILE A 51 -33.32 -3.85 -87.36
N THR A 52 -34.60 -3.64 -87.69
CA THR A 52 -35.71 -4.61 -87.85
C THR A 52 -36.30 -4.48 -89.28
N THR A 53 -37.06 -5.39 -89.92
CA THR A 53 -37.89 -6.56 -89.52
C THR A 53 -38.12 -7.47 -90.75
N ILE A 54 -38.54 -8.75 -90.59
CA ILE A 54 -39.63 -9.48 -91.35
C ILE A 54 -39.50 -11.03 -91.24
N LYS A 55 -40.58 -11.67 -90.74
CA LYS A 55 -41.42 -12.79 -91.31
C LYS A 55 -40.82 -13.72 -92.42
N GLU A 56 -41.23 -14.98 -92.63
CA GLU A 56 -42.37 -15.78 -92.11
C GLU A 56 -42.13 -17.32 -92.26
N LEU A 57 -42.90 -18.10 -91.48
CA LEU A 57 -43.24 -19.54 -91.49
C LEU A 57 -42.57 -20.62 -92.38
N SER A 58 -42.44 -21.80 -91.71
CA SER A 58 -42.88 -23.15 -92.13
C SER A 58 -41.90 -24.14 -92.78
N SER A 59 -42.22 -25.42 -92.52
CA SER A 59 -41.41 -26.62 -92.74
C SER A 59 -41.78 -27.40 -94.01
N THR A 60 -40.81 -28.04 -94.66
CA THR A 60 -40.84 -29.50 -94.99
C THR A 60 -39.53 -29.97 -95.63
N SER A 61 -39.25 -31.29 -95.54
CA SER A 61 -38.18 -31.99 -96.30
C SER A 61 -38.65 -32.27 -97.74
N PRO A 62 -37.78 -32.57 -98.75
CA PRO A 62 -37.05 -33.86 -98.77
C PRO A 62 -35.72 -33.97 -99.60
N ARG A 63 -35.07 -35.14 -99.46
CA ARG A 63 -34.33 -35.95 -100.49
C ARG A 63 -33.13 -35.38 -101.30
N GLN A 64 -32.04 -36.18 -101.27
CA GLN A 64 -31.18 -36.61 -102.43
C GLN A 64 -30.37 -35.52 -103.16
N SER A 65 -29.26 -35.78 -103.88
CA SER A 65 -28.26 -36.87 -103.96
C SER A 65 -27.09 -36.35 -104.85
N GLN A 66 -26.09 -37.19 -105.17
CA GLN A 66 -25.04 -36.95 -106.20
C GLN A 66 -23.90 -35.98 -105.78
N ASN A 67 -22.66 -36.07 -106.31
CA ASN A 67 -22.10 -37.10 -107.19
C ASN A 67 -20.58 -37.35 -107.04
N GLN A 68 -20.20 -38.58 -107.43
CA GLN A 68 -18.94 -38.98 -108.10
C GLN A 68 -17.56 -38.75 -107.46
N SER A 69 -16.73 -39.78 -107.64
CA SER A 69 -15.27 -39.78 -107.52
C SER A 69 -14.66 -40.49 -108.74
N SER A 70 -13.41 -40.18 -109.08
CA SER A 70 -12.62 -40.82 -110.16
C SER A 70 -11.36 -41.43 -109.53
N VAL A 71 -11.29 -42.75 -109.33
CA VAL A 71 -11.00 -43.82 -110.31
C VAL A 71 -9.55 -43.82 -110.79
N ALA A 72 -8.78 -44.78 -110.24
CA ALA A 72 -7.67 -45.47 -110.88
C ALA A 72 -7.63 -46.91 -110.33
N GLN A 73 -7.24 -47.89 -111.14
CA GLN A 73 -7.38 -49.32 -110.85
C GLN A 73 -6.04 -49.99 -110.52
N LEU A 74 -6.07 -51.10 -109.78
CA LEU A 74 -5.22 -52.27 -110.04
C LEU A 74 -5.87 -53.55 -109.48
N GLN A 75 -5.30 -54.70 -109.81
CA GLN A 75 -6.06 -55.95 -110.00
C GLN A 75 -6.33 -56.78 -108.73
N THR A 76 -7.38 -57.59 -108.82
CA THR A 76 -7.84 -58.51 -107.78
C THR A 76 -6.97 -59.75 -107.65
N HIS A 77 -6.79 -60.21 -106.41
CA HIS A 77 -6.52 -61.61 -106.12
C HIS A 77 -7.70 -62.16 -105.30
N GLN A 78 -8.27 -63.29 -105.73
CA GLN A 78 -9.40 -63.90 -105.02
C GLN A 78 -8.90 -64.76 -103.87
N ILE A 79 -9.48 -64.56 -102.69
CA ILE A 79 -9.59 -65.62 -101.67
C ILE A 79 -11.07 -65.69 -101.29
N GLN A 80 -11.68 -66.86 -101.49
CA GLN A 80 -13.03 -67.11 -101.02
C GLN A 80 -13.01 -67.31 -99.50
N TYR A 81 -13.83 -66.54 -98.78
CA TYR A 81 -14.25 -66.89 -97.43
C TYR A 81 -15.76 -67.07 -97.42
N GLN A 82 -16.21 -68.23 -96.94
CA GLN A 82 -17.62 -68.58 -96.89
C GLN A 82 -18.35 -67.71 -95.84
N THR A 83 -19.60 -67.36 -96.13
CA THR A 83 -20.48 -66.64 -95.20
C THR A 83 -20.91 -67.56 -94.05
N ALA A 84 -20.15 -67.56 -92.96
CA ALA A 84 -20.64 -68.04 -91.67
C ALA A 84 -21.51 -66.94 -91.04
N GLY A 85 -22.83 -67.14 -91.04
CA GLY A 85 -23.75 -66.28 -90.30
C GLY A 85 -23.53 -66.46 -88.80
N ILE A 86 -23.19 -65.38 -88.09
CA ILE A 86 -23.08 -65.38 -86.64
C ILE A 86 -24.38 -64.79 -86.08
N ASP A 87 -25.29 -65.65 -85.65
CA ASP A 87 -26.56 -65.22 -85.07
C ASP A 87 -26.36 -64.40 -83.80
N VAL A 88 -27.08 -63.27 -83.71
CA VAL A 88 -27.09 -62.39 -82.53
C VAL A 88 -27.53 -63.14 -81.25
N PHE A 89 -28.34 -64.20 -81.41
CA PHE A 89 -28.72 -65.11 -80.33
C PHE A 89 -27.56 -65.94 -79.77
N GLY A 90 -26.44 -66.10 -80.48
CA GLY A 90 -25.27 -66.85 -80.01
C GLY A 90 -24.39 -66.09 -79.01
N LEU A 91 -24.37 -64.76 -79.07
CA LEU A 91 -23.63 -63.93 -78.09
C LEU A 91 -24.39 -63.72 -76.78
N LEU A 92 -25.72 -63.80 -76.80
CA LEU A 92 -26.57 -63.66 -75.62
C LEU A 92 -26.21 -64.65 -74.49
N PRO A 93 -26.08 -65.97 -74.71
CA PRO A 93 -25.62 -66.90 -73.69
C PRO A 93 -24.15 -66.67 -73.29
N ILE A 94 -23.28 -66.17 -74.18
CA ILE A 94 -21.87 -65.87 -73.81
C ILE A 94 -21.80 -64.66 -72.88
N VAL A 95 -22.59 -63.61 -73.12
CA VAL A 95 -22.68 -62.45 -72.23
C VAL A 95 -23.41 -62.80 -70.93
N VAL A 96 -24.45 -63.64 -70.96
CA VAL A 96 -25.14 -64.11 -69.74
C VAL A 96 -24.27 -65.05 -68.92
N VAL A 97 -23.55 -66.00 -69.53
CA VAL A 97 -22.65 -66.94 -68.81
C VAL A 97 -21.37 -66.24 -68.36
N GLY A 98 -20.74 -65.40 -69.19
CA GLY A 98 -19.62 -64.56 -68.77
C GLY A 98 -20.01 -63.59 -67.66
N GLY A 99 -21.21 -63.00 -67.78
CA GLY A 99 -21.87 -62.24 -66.73
C GLY A 99 -22.04 -63.06 -65.45
N PHE A 100 -22.55 -64.29 -65.53
CA PHE A 100 -22.68 -65.19 -64.38
C PHE A 100 -21.31 -65.52 -63.76
N VAL A 101 -20.32 -65.89 -64.57
CA VAL A 101 -18.97 -66.28 -64.15
C VAL A 101 -18.18 -65.13 -63.51
N ILE A 102 -18.53 -63.87 -63.79
CA ILE A 102 -17.94 -62.70 -63.10
C ILE A 102 -18.82 -62.25 -61.93
N PHE A 103 -20.13 -62.08 -62.15
CA PHE A 103 -21.06 -61.48 -61.20
C PHE A 103 -21.43 -62.41 -60.05
N VAL A 104 -21.51 -63.74 -60.27
CA VAL A 104 -21.71 -64.72 -59.19
C VAL A 104 -20.55 -64.66 -58.20
N PRO A 105 -19.27 -64.90 -58.56
CA PRO A 105 -18.19 -64.82 -57.57
C PRO A 105 -17.98 -63.42 -56.97
N LEU A 106 -18.36 -62.32 -57.66
CA LEU A 106 -18.34 -60.99 -57.04
C LEU A 106 -19.44 -60.82 -55.98
N PHE A 107 -20.67 -61.23 -56.28
CA PHE A 107 -21.84 -61.05 -55.41
C PHE A 107 -21.89 -62.08 -54.27
N PHE A 108 -21.52 -63.34 -54.56
CA PHE A 108 -21.41 -64.40 -53.57
C PHE A 108 -20.12 -64.29 -52.75
N GLY A 109 -18.96 -64.02 -53.37
CA GLY A 109 -17.65 -64.00 -52.70
C GLY A 109 -17.49 -63.01 -51.54
N GLY A 110 -18.51 -62.18 -51.29
CA GLY A 110 -18.64 -61.43 -50.04
C GLY A 110 -17.58 -60.34 -49.89
N LEU A 111 -17.25 -59.67 -51.00
CA LEU A 111 -16.34 -58.53 -51.02
C LEU A 111 -17.00 -57.33 -50.33
N VAL A 112 -16.42 -56.90 -49.21
CA VAL A 112 -16.78 -55.70 -48.47
C VAL A 112 -15.58 -54.76 -48.45
N VAL A 113 -15.73 -53.60 -49.07
CA VAL A 113 -14.74 -52.52 -49.06
C VAL A 113 -15.09 -51.52 -47.97
N ILE A 114 -14.17 -51.30 -47.03
CA ILE A 114 -14.29 -50.30 -45.95
C ILE A 114 -13.35 -49.13 -46.27
N GLY A 115 -13.89 -47.90 -46.28
CA GLY A 115 -13.13 -46.69 -46.55
C GLY A 115 -12.17 -46.30 -45.42
N GLU A 116 -11.17 -45.48 -45.73
CA GLU A 116 -10.08 -45.09 -44.80
C GLU A 116 -10.55 -44.46 -43.49
N ARG A 117 -11.71 -43.79 -43.54
CA ARG A 117 -12.40 -43.11 -42.43
C ARG A 117 -13.68 -43.81 -41.98
N GLU A 118 -13.86 -45.07 -42.39
CA GLU A 118 -14.95 -45.95 -41.95
C GLU A 118 -14.42 -47.05 -41.02
N VAL A 119 -15.29 -47.63 -40.20
CA VAL A 119 -15.11 -48.90 -39.50
C VAL A 119 -16.27 -49.83 -39.86
N GLY A 120 -15.98 -51.08 -40.19
CA GLY A 120 -16.99 -52.07 -40.54
C GLY A 120 -17.43 -52.88 -39.32
N ILE A 121 -18.66 -52.67 -38.85
CA ILE A 121 -19.25 -53.42 -37.73
C ILE A 121 -20.02 -54.62 -38.30
N ILE A 122 -19.63 -55.83 -37.90
CA ILE A 122 -20.15 -57.07 -38.46
C ILE A 122 -21.38 -57.54 -37.66
N VAL A 123 -22.50 -57.78 -38.34
CA VAL A 123 -23.65 -58.53 -37.82
C VAL A 123 -23.72 -59.88 -38.52
N ARG A 124 -23.65 -60.99 -37.78
CA ARG A 124 -23.89 -62.34 -38.31
C ARG A 124 -25.35 -62.70 -38.14
N LYS A 125 -26.08 -62.87 -39.24
CA LYS A 125 -27.54 -63.13 -39.27
C LYS A 125 -27.89 -64.51 -38.71
N PHE A 126 -27.10 -65.54 -39.01
CA PHE A 126 -27.31 -66.90 -38.51
C PHE A 126 -26.02 -67.74 -38.53
N THR A 127 -26.01 -68.81 -37.72
CA THR A 127 -24.92 -69.78 -37.61
C THR A 127 -25.39 -71.18 -37.99
N LEU A 128 -24.63 -71.90 -38.82
CA LEU A 128 -24.92 -73.30 -39.16
C LEU A 128 -24.77 -74.26 -37.97
N SER A 129 -24.04 -73.84 -36.93
CA SER A 129 -23.80 -74.60 -35.69
C SER A 129 -24.91 -74.46 -34.64
N GLY A 130 -25.98 -73.68 -34.89
CA GLY A 130 -27.07 -73.45 -33.93
C GLY A 130 -26.70 -72.65 -32.67
N ARG A 131 -25.42 -72.28 -32.49
CA ARG A 131 -24.97 -71.42 -31.38
C ARG A 131 -25.44 -69.98 -31.59
N GLY A 132 -26.48 -69.60 -30.84
CA GLY A 132 -26.87 -68.21 -30.59
C GLY A 132 -26.07 -67.60 -29.44
N LEU A 133 -26.30 -66.30 -29.19
CA LEU A 133 -25.72 -65.56 -28.07
C LEU A 133 -26.13 -66.15 -26.71
N PRO A 134 -25.22 -66.20 -25.72
CA PRO A 134 -25.58 -66.48 -24.32
C PRO A 134 -26.58 -65.44 -23.78
N PRO A 135 -27.58 -65.86 -22.97
CA PRO A 135 -28.58 -64.94 -22.43
C PRO A 135 -27.91 -63.86 -21.58
N GLY A 136 -28.23 -62.59 -21.86
CA GLY A 136 -27.67 -61.42 -21.18
C GLY A 136 -26.45 -60.79 -21.85
N ARG A 137 -25.92 -61.36 -22.95
CA ARG A 137 -24.95 -60.70 -23.83
C ARG A 137 -25.60 -60.19 -25.12
N LEU A 138 -24.99 -59.16 -25.70
CA LEU A 138 -25.38 -58.50 -26.95
C LEU A 138 -24.33 -58.70 -28.05
N ILE A 139 -23.06 -58.92 -27.66
CA ILE A 139 -21.92 -59.03 -28.56
C ILE A 139 -21.34 -60.46 -28.55
N ALA A 140 -21.21 -61.03 -29.75
CA ALA A 140 -20.68 -62.36 -30.00
C ALA A 140 -19.14 -62.34 -30.01
N LEU A 141 -18.55 -63.28 -29.26
CA LEU A 141 -17.09 -63.48 -29.23
C LEU A 141 -16.64 -64.61 -30.16
N ASN A 142 -17.40 -65.70 -30.27
CA ASN A 142 -16.94 -66.93 -30.94
C ASN A 142 -17.65 -67.18 -32.28
N GLY A 143 -18.03 -66.11 -32.99
CA GLY A 143 -18.76 -66.22 -34.26
C GLY A 143 -20.23 -66.61 -34.10
N GLU A 144 -20.82 -66.44 -32.92
CA GLU A 144 -22.25 -66.66 -32.63
C GLU A 144 -23.15 -65.73 -33.49
N ALA A 145 -24.44 -66.05 -33.61
CA ALA A 145 -25.38 -65.20 -34.33
C ALA A 145 -25.67 -63.91 -33.54
N GLY A 146 -25.44 -62.75 -34.14
CA GLY A 146 -25.54 -61.43 -33.50
C GLY A 146 -24.50 -60.41 -34.00
N LEU A 147 -24.42 -59.27 -33.31
CA LEU A 147 -23.31 -58.31 -33.44
C LEU A 147 -21.99 -58.99 -33.05
N GLN A 148 -20.93 -58.83 -33.83
CA GLN A 148 -19.60 -59.37 -33.49
C GLN A 148 -18.77 -58.34 -32.72
N ALA A 149 -17.84 -58.81 -31.88
CA ALA A 149 -16.87 -57.94 -31.22
C ALA A 149 -15.88 -57.31 -32.21
N ASP A 150 -15.33 -58.11 -33.13
CA ASP A 150 -14.30 -57.66 -34.07
C ASP A 150 -14.88 -56.70 -35.12
N THR A 151 -14.09 -55.71 -35.49
CA THR A 151 -14.41 -54.74 -36.55
C THR A 151 -13.49 -54.92 -37.76
N LEU A 152 -13.98 -54.51 -38.93
CA LEU A 152 -13.17 -54.44 -40.15
C LEU A 152 -12.45 -53.10 -40.21
N ALA A 153 -11.12 -53.17 -40.25
CA ALA A 153 -10.25 -52.05 -40.60
C ALA A 153 -10.47 -51.62 -42.07
N PRO A 154 -10.02 -50.42 -42.49
CA PRO A 154 -10.08 -50.02 -43.89
C PRO A 154 -9.37 -51.01 -44.83
N GLY A 155 -9.93 -51.21 -46.02
CA GLY A 155 -9.42 -52.15 -47.02
C GLY A 155 -10.49 -53.04 -47.65
N TRP A 156 -10.03 -54.09 -48.32
CA TRP A 156 -10.87 -55.06 -49.05
C TRP A 156 -10.95 -56.37 -48.24
N HIS A 157 -12.14 -56.70 -47.76
CA HIS A 157 -12.39 -57.92 -46.99
C HIS A 157 -13.24 -58.89 -47.81
N TRP A 158 -12.87 -60.16 -47.83
CA TRP A 158 -13.54 -61.21 -48.60
C TRP A 158 -14.24 -62.21 -47.67
N GLY A 159 -15.25 -62.91 -48.17
CA GLY A 159 -15.98 -63.92 -47.40
C GLY A 159 -17.08 -63.38 -46.48
N TYR A 160 -17.49 -62.12 -46.61
CA TYR A 160 -18.65 -61.54 -45.90
C TYR A 160 -19.92 -61.64 -46.74
N TRP A 161 -20.34 -62.87 -47.04
CA TRP A 161 -21.51 -63.23 -47.85
C TRP A 161 -22.78 -62.47 -47.40
N PRO A 162 -23.44 -61.65 -48.25
CA PRO A 162 -24.55 -60.79 -47.84
C PRO A 162 -25.79 -61.51 -47.27
N TRP A 163 -25.92 -62.82 -47.51
CA TRP A 163 -26.98 -63.64 -46.93
C TRP A 163 -26.67 -64.10 -45.49
N GLN A 164 -25.40 -64.32 -45.13
CA GLN A 164 -24.98 -64.70 -43.77
C GLN A 164 -24.61 -63.50 -42.90
N TYR A 165 -24.02 -62.46 -43.49
CA TYR A 165 -23.51 -61.29 -42.78
C TYR A 165 -24.22 -60.00 -43.24
N SER A 166 -24.19 -58.99 -42.39
CA SER A 166 -24.48 -57.60 -42.72
C SER A 166 -23.40 -56.75 -42.07
N VAL A 167 -22.58 -56.09 -42.88
CA VAL A 167 -21.58 -55.15 -42.38
C VAL A 167 -22.20 -53.76 -42.41
N ARG A 168 -22.30 -53.13 -41.25
CA ARG A 168 -22.63 -51.71 -41.11
C ARG A 168 -21.33 -50.93 -41.23
N LYS A 169 -21.31 -49.88 -42.05
CA LYS A 169 -20.20 -48.95 -42.10
C LYS A 169 -20.55 -47.73 -41.25
N GLU A 170 -19.69 -47.39 -40.32
CA GLU A 170 -19.85 -46.20 -39.49
C GLU A 170 -18.56 -45.37 -39.53
N SER A 171 -18.69 -44.05 -39.39
CA SER A 171 -17.55 -43.13 -39.43
C SER A 171 -16.63 -43.34 -38.23
N VAL A 172 -15.31 -43.27 -38.42
CA VAL A 172 -14.35 -43.32 -37.30
C VAL A 172 -14.58 -42.16 -36.32
N VAL A 173 -14.42 -42.44 -35.02
CA VAL A 173 -14.64 -41.45 -33.97
C VAL A 173 -13.44 -40.50 -33.92
N VAL A 174 -13.68 -39.22 -34.26
CA VAL A 174 -12.68 -38.16 -34.19
C VAL A 174 -12.96 -37.31 -32.95
N ILE A 175 -11.96 -37.15 -32.09
CA ILE A 175 -12.00 -36.30 -30.90
C ILE A 175 -11.10 -35.07 -31.16
N PRO A 176 -11.65 -33.84 -31.20
CA PRO A 176 -10.88 -32.62 -31.38
C PRO A 176 -9.78 -32.41 -30.34
N GLN A 177 -8.79 -31.59 -30.67
CA GLN A 177 -7.80 -31.12 -29.69
C GLN A 177 -8.49 -30.21 -28.66
N GLY A 178 -8.16 -30.39 -27.38
CA GLY A 178 -8.82 -29.70 -26.27
C GLY A 178 -10.12 -30.35 -25.80
N GLU A 179 -10.49 -31.51 -26.34
CA GLU A 179 -11.64 -32.30 -25.90
C GLU A 179 -11.24 -33.70 -25.39
N ILE A 180 -12.08 -34.25 -24.52
CA ILE A 180 -12.12 -35.66 -24.13
C ILE A 180 -13.44 -36.28 -24.57
N ALA A 181 -13.49 -37.61 -24.67
CA ALA A 181 -14.74 -38.34 -24.87
C ALA A 181 -14.95 -39.42 -23.81
N LEU A 182 -16.20 -39.59 -23.39
CA LEU A 182 -16.62 -40.59 -22.41
C LEU A 182 -17.23 -41.81 -23.10
N ILE A 183 -17.18 -42.97 -22.45
CA ILE A 183 -17.58 -44.24 -23.04
C ILE A 183 -18.65 -44.88 -22.17
N VAL A 184 -19.71 -45.38 -22.82
CA VAL A 184 -20.70 -46.26 -22.20
C VAL A 184 -20.67 -47.60 -22.93
N ALA A 185 -20.26 -48.66 -22.23
CA ALA A 185 -20.28 -50.02 -22.77
C ALA A 185 -21.70 -50.61 -22.64
N ALA A 186 -22.25 -51.11 -23.74
CA ALA A 186 -23.57 -51.73 -23.80
C ALA A 186 -23.58 -53.17 -23.27
N ASP A 187 -22.45 -53.87 -23.38
CA ASP A 187 -22.26 -55.27 -22.98
C ASP A 187 -20.96 -55.44 -22.18
N GLY A 188 -20.86 -56.53 -21.43
CA GLY A 188 -19.79 -56.79 -20.48
C GLY A 188 -20.27 -57.43 -19.18
N GLU A 189 -19.36 -57.61 -18.23
CA GLU A 189 -19.68 -58.03 -16.86
C GLU A 189 -20.56 -56.97 -16.17
N SER A 190 -21.37 -57.37 -15.18
CA SER A 190 -22.13 -56.38 -14.41
C SER A 190 -21.21 -55.64 -13.45
N ASN A 191 -21.22 -54.31 -13.47
CA ASN A 191 -20.53 -53.50 -12.46
C ASN A 191 -21.03 -53.90 -11.06
N PRO A 192 -20.15 -54.25 -10.09
CA PRO A 192 -20.56 -54.56 -8.72
C PRO A 192 -21.27 -53.35 -8.07
N PRO A 193 -22.30 -53.57 -7.23
CA PRO A 193 -23.18 -52.50 -6.71
C PRO A 193 -22.50 -51.47 -5.80
N GLN A 194 -21.22 -51.68 -5.46
CA GLN A 194 -20.40 -50.75 -4.68
C GLN A 194 -19.77 -49.64 -5.55
N ARG A 195 -19.54 -49.89 -6.84
CA ARG A 195 -18.95 -48.94 -7.80
C ARG A 195 -20.01 -48.37 -8.74
N ILE A 196 -19.78 -47.16 -9.23
CA ILE A 196 -20.68 -46.45 -10.17
C ILE A 196 -20.16 -46.58 -11.61
N LEU A 197 -18.84 -46.63 -11.77
CA LEU A 197 -18.16 -46.70 -13.07
C LEU A 197 -17.48 -48.06 -13.29
N GLY A 198 -17.49 -48.51 -14.54
CA GLY A 198 -16.80 -49.73 -14.98
C GLY A 198 -15.28 -49.56 -14.95
N LYS A 199 -14.59 -50.64 -14.57
CA LYS A 199 -13.12 -50.72 -14.48
C LYS A 199 -12.43 -50.42 -15.81
N ILE A 200 -11.25 -49.81 -15.75
CA ILE A 200 -10.42 -49.56 -16.92
C ILE A 200 -9.72 -50.88 -17.32
N VAL A 201 -9.75 -51.19 -18.61
CA VAL A 201 -9.23 -52.43 -19.20
C VAL A 201 -8.32 -52.10 -20.39
N ASP A 202 -7.18 -52.78 -20.50
CA ASP A 202 -6.18 -52.52 -21.55
C ASP A 202 -6.58 -53.15 -22.89
N CYS A 203 -7.42 -52.42 -23.62
CA CYS A 203 -8.07 -52.82 -24.86
C CYS A 203 -7.78 -51.87 -26.05
N ASP A 204 -6.57 -51.31 -26.07
CA ASP A 204 -6.14 -50.24 -27.00
C ASP A 204 -7.21 -49.16 -27.19
N ASN A 205 -7.49 -48.43 -26.11
CA ASN A 205 -8.40 -47.27 -26.13
C ASN A 205 -9.80 -47.62 -26.67
N TYR A 206 -10.36 -48.76 -26.22
CA TYR A 206 -11.67 -49.30 -26.61
C TYR A 206 -11.82 -49.62 -28.12
N GLN A 207 -10.71 -49.73 -28.87
CA GLN A 207 -10.74 -50.21 -30.26
C GLN A 207 -10.88 -51.73 -30.30
N ASP A 208 -10.14 -52.46 -29.45
CA ASP A 208 -10.23 -53.92 -29.34
C ASP A 208 -11.37 -54.36 -28.42
N ALA A 209 -12.60 -54.25 -28.91
CA ALA A 209 -13.82 -54.75 -28.27
C ALA A 209 -13.71 -56.22 -27.79
N ARG A 210 -13.00 -57.07 -28.53
CA ARG A 210 -12.69 -58.45 -28.11
C ARG A 210 -11.86 -58.49 -26.83
N LYS A 211 -10.75 -57.72 -26.76
CA LYS A 211 -9.87 -57.68 -25.57
C LYS A 211 -10.66 -57.24 -24.35
N PHE A 212 -11.39 -56.12 -24.46
CA PHE A 212 -12.27 -55.59 -23.40
C PHE A 212 -13.17 -56.67 -22.81
N LEU A 213 -13.93 -57.39 -23.64
CA LEU A 213 -14.85 -58.42 -23.18
C LEU A 213 -14.15 -59.70 -22.64
N THR A 214 -12.96 -60.04 -23.13
CA THR A 214 -12.19 -61.20 -22.62
C THR A 214 -11.41 -60.90 -21.34
N GLN A 215 -11.07 -59.65 -21.07
CA GLN A 215 -10.41 -59.17 -19.84
C GLN A 215 -11.44 -58.74 -18.77
N GLY A 216 -12.71 -59.13 -18.92
CA GLY A 216 -13.78 -58.88 -17.94
C GLY A 216 -14.34 -57.45 -17.95
N GLY A 217 -14.26 -56.71 -19.06
CA GLY A 217 -14.79 -55.35 -19.18
C GLY A 217 -16.25 -55.23 -18.71
N GLU A 218 -16.53 -54.19 -17.95
CA GLU A 218 -17.80 -54.01 -17.23
C GLU A 218 -18.77 -53.11 -18.01
N LYS A 219 -20.05 -53.49 -18.08
CA LYS A 219 -21.08 -52.72 -18.79
C LYS A 219 -21.51 -51.47 -18.02
N GLY A 220 -21.93 -50.43 -18.75
CA GLY A 220 -22.33 -49.14 -18.21
C GLY A 220 -21.32 -48.03 -18.48
N ARG A 221 -21.40 -46.94 -17.70
CA ARG A 221 -20.48 -45.78 -17.79
C ARG A 221 -19.07 -46.22 -17.42
N GLN A 222 -18.09 -45.94 -18.27
CA GLN A 222 -16.70 -46.31 -18.02
C GLN A 222 -15.95 -45.24 -17.22
N MET A 223 -14.97 -45.66 -16.42
CA MET A 223 -14.06 -44.75 -15.72
C MET A 223 -12.99 -44.16 -16.65
N GLY A 224 -12.52 -44.94 -17.62
CA GLY A 224 -11.55 -44.50 -18.62
C GLY A 224 -12.21 -43.69 -19.73
N PHE A 225 -11.57 -42.59 -20.10
CA PHE A 225 -11.98 -41.67 -21.16
C PHE A 225 -10.96 -41.66 -22.30
N LEU A 226 -11.34 -41.10 -23.44
CA LEU A 226 -10.48 -40.94 -24.62
C LEU A 226 -10.00 -39.49 -24.73
N THR A 227 -8.72 -39.30 -25.07
CA THR A 227 -8.14 -37.98 -25.41
C THR A 227 -8.28 -37.66 -26.89
N ALA A 228 -8.00 -36.41 -27.28
CA ALA A 228 -7.90 -35.99 -28.69
C ALA A 228 -7.18 -37.02 -29.59
N GLY A 229 -7.79 -37.37 -30.73
CA GLY A 229 -7.33 -38.47 -31.58
C GLY A 229 -8.36 -38.94 -32.60
N THR A 230 -8.09 -40.06 -33.28
CA THR A 230 -9.03 -40.72 -34.21
C THR A 230 -9.02 -42.22 -33.94
N TYR A 231 -10.16 -42.76 -33.52
CA TYR A 231 -10.28 -44.11 -32.97
C TYR A 231 -11.26 -44.96 -33.78
N ARG A 232 -10.91 -46.23 -33.99
CA ARG A 232 -11.72 -47.23 -34.71
C ARG A 232 -12.50 -48.09 -33.71
N ILE A 233 -13.54 -47.48 -33.14
CA ILE A 233 -14.33 -48.04 -32.04
C ILE A 233 -15.56 -48.78 -32.59
N ASN A 234 -15.87 -49.95 -32.02
CA ASN A 234 -17.12 -50.67 -32.29
C ASN A 234 -18.29 -49.94 -31.59
N THR A 235 -18.94 -49.00 -32.29
CA THR A 235 -20.02 -48.15 -31.75
C THR A 235 -21.23 -48.92 -31.22
N ALA A 236 -21.44 -50.15 -31.70
CA ALA A 236 -22.52 -51.03 -31.25
C ALA A 236 -22.24 -51.67 -29.87
N LEU A 237 -20.97 -51.75 -29.46
CA LEU A 237 -20.57 -52.07 -28.07
C LEU A 237 -20.34 -50.80 -27.25
N PHE A 238 -19.65 -49.82 -27.81
CA PHE A 238 -19.17 -48.63 -27.11
C PHE A 238 -19.82 -47.36 -27.63
N LYS A 239 -20.79 -46.85 -26.89
CA LYS A 239 -21.40 -45.55 -27.15
C LYS A 239 -20.46 -44.44 -26.66
N VAL A 240 -19.82 -43.73 -27.59
CA VAL A 240 -18.88 -42.65 -27.29
C VAL A 240 -19.58 -41.29 -27.24
N ILE A 241 -19.35 -40.54 -26.16
CA ILE A 241 -19.90 -39.21 -25.91
C ILE A 241 -18.79 -38.17 -26.11
N THR A 242 -18.94 -37.30 -27.11
CA THR A 242 -18.04 -36.17 -27.43
C THR A 242 -18.77 -34.84 -27.19
N ALA A 243 -18.06 -33.71 -27.16
CA ALA A 243 -18.71 -32.40 -26.97
C ALA A 243 -19.81 -32.13 -28.03
N ALA A 244 -19.65 -32.65 -29.25
CA ALA A 244 -20.61 -32.54 -30.35
C ALA A 244 -21.91 -33.36 -30.17
N ASN A 245 -21.94 -34.38 -29.30
CA ASN A 245 -23.15 -35.18 -29.03
C ASN A 245 -23.61 -35.19 -27.56
N ALA A 246 -22.88 -34.50 -26.67
CA ALA A 246 -23.12 -34.40 -25.22
C ALA A 246 -24.58 -34.05 -24.86
N THR A 247 -25.16 -33.08 -25.58
CA THR A 247 -26.53 -32.60 -25.36
C THR A 247 -27.58 -33.70 -25.52
N ASN A 248 -27.40 -34.60 -26.50
CA ASN A 248 -28.28 -35.75 -26.73
C ASN A 248 -28.23 -36.79 -25.59
N HIS A 249 -27.28 -36.67 -24.67
CA HIS A 249 -27.04 -37.59 -23.56
C HIS A 249 -27.10 -36.88 -22.19
N GLY A 250 -27.69 -35.68 -22.14
CA GLY A 250 -27.93 -34.93 -20.90
C GLY A 250 -26.67 -34.30 -20.29
N MET A 251 -25.64 -34.05 -21.10
CA MET A 251 -24.37 -33.45 -20.66
C MET A 251 -24.13 -32.10 -21.34
N ILE A 252 -23.43 -31.21 -20.63
CA ILE A 252 -23.06 -29.89 -21.13
C ILE A 252 -21.73 -30.03 -21.91
N PRO A 253 -21.62 -29.57 -23.18
CA PRO A 253 -20.41 -29.74 -23.99
C PRO A 253 -19.11 -29.26 -23.31
N GLU A 254 -19.20 -28.19 -22.53
CA GLU A 254 -18.11 -27.61 -21.75
C GLU A 254 -17.51 -28.58 -20.71
N GLN A 255 -18.29 -29.56 -20.22
CA GLN A 255 -17.82 -30.60 -19.29
C GLN A 255 -16.93 -31.66 -19.96
N LEU A 256 -16.88 -31.68 -21.30
CA LEU A 256 -16.05 -32.59 -22.10
C LEU A 256 -14.84 -31.89 -22.74
N ARG A 257 -14.59 -30.63 -22.38
CA ARG A 257 -13.34 -29.93 -22.71
C ARG A 257 -12.29 -30.18 -21.63
N VAL A 258 -11.02 -30.06 -22.00
CA VAL A 258 -9.90 -30.14 -21.04
C VAL A 258 -10.06 -29.04 -19.99
N TYR A 259 -10.08 -29.43 -18.71
CA TYR A 259 -10.47 -28.56 -17.62
C TYR A 259 -9.30 -27.64 -17.23
N SER A 260 -9.46 -26.32 -17.41
CA SER A 260 -8.45 -25.32 -17.06
C SER A 260 -8.73 -24.65 -15.72
N ILE A 261 -7.75 -24.70 -14.81
CA ILE A 261 -7.76 -23.97 -13.53
C ILE A 261 -6.98 -22.67 -13.72
N ALA A 262 -7.61 -21.54 -13.39
CA ALA A 262 -7.00 -20.21 -13.50
C ALA A 262 -5.76 -20.06 -12.60
N SER A 263 -4.81 -19.21 -12.99
CA SER A 263 -3.51 -19.05 -12.31
C SER A 263 -3.60 -18.56 -10.86
N ASP A 264 -4.69 -17.85 -10.52
CA ASP A 264 -5.03 -17.34 -9.19
C ASP A 264 -5.87 -18.31 -8.33
N LYS A 265 -6.19 -19.50 -8.85
CA LYS A 265 -7.16 -20.44 -8.26
C LYS A 265 -6.60 -21.84 -8.04
N VAL A 266 -7.31 -22.57 -7.19
CA VAL A 266 -7.08 -23.95 -6.80
C VAL A 266 -8.32 -24.76 -7.19
N GLY A 267 -8.12 -25.93 -7.79
CA GLY A 267 -9.20 -26.90 -7.97
C GLY A 267 -9.39 -27.71 -6.71
N VAL A 268 -10.50 -27.49 -6.00
CA VAL A 268 -10.98 -28.35 -4.92
C VAL A 268 -11.71 -29.54 -5.56
N VAL A 269 -11.28 -30.75 -5.22
CA VAL A 269 -11.72 -31.99 -5.88
C VAL A 269 -12.74 -32.73 -5.04
N THR A 270 -13.83 -33.15 -5.69
CA THR A 270 -14.81 -34.09 -5.17
C THR A 270 -14.91 -35.28 -6.10
N THR A 271 -14.61 -36.48 -5.61
CA THR A 271 -14.78 -37.75 -6.34
C THR A 271 -16.21 -38.28 -6.16
N LEU A 272 -16.75 -38.94 -7.18
CA LEU A 272 -18.11 -39.49 -7.16
C LEU A 272 -18.13 -41.02 -6.96
N ASP A 273 -17.01 -41.69 -7.16
CA ASP A 273 -16.85 -43.15 -7.02
C ASP A 273 -15.65 -43.51 -6.11
N GLY A 274 -15.63 -44.74 -5.60
CA GLY A 274 -14.65 -45.22 -4.60
C GLY A 274 -15.28 -45.65 -3.28
N LEU A 275 -14.45 -45.98 -2.29
CA LEU A 275 -14.91 -46.36 -0.94
C LEU A 275 -15.64 -45.18 -0.25
N PRO A 276 -16.56 -45.39 0.70
CA PRO A 276 -17.08 -44.29 1.53
C PRO A 276 -15.95 -43.61 2.32
N ILE A 277 -16.14 -42.35 2.71
CA ILE A 277 -15.29 -41.69 3.72
C ILE A 277 -15.50 -42.41 5.06
N ALA A 278 -14.45 -42.53 5.87
CA ALA A 278 -14.55 -43.11 7.21
C ALA A 278 -15.33 -42.17 8.16
N ASP A 279 -16.07 -42.75 9.10
CA ASP A 279 -16.87 -41.99 10.07
C ASP A 279 -16.00 -41.02 10.88
N GLY A 280 -16.37 -39.73 10.89
CA GLY A 280 -15.63 -38.67 11.57
C GLY A 280 -14.53 -37.98 10.74
N GLU A 281 -14.29 -38.42 9.51
CA GLU A 281 -13.46 -37.72 8.52
C GLU A 281 -14.33 -36.96 7.50
N ILE A 282 -13.81 -35.84 6.96
CA ILE A 282 -14.55 -34.94 6.05
C ILE A 282 -14.10 -35.10 4.59
N ALA A 283 -12.90 -35.67 4.37
CA ALA A 283 -12.32 -35.83 3.04
C ALA A 283 -11.58 -37.18 2.87
N GLY A 284 -11.36 -37.58 1.63
CA GLY A 284 -10.51 -38.72 1.26
C GLY A 284 -9.02 -38.38 1.36
N PRO A 285 -8.18 -39.31 1.86
CA PRO A 285 -6.74 -39.10 2.03
C PRO A 285 -5.98 -39.06 0.70
N ILE A 286 -4.82 -38.39 0.68
CA ILE A 286 -3.98 -38.24 -0.53
C ILE A 286 -3.42 -39.60 -1.00
N ILE A 287 -3.95 -40.13 -2.11
CA ILE A 287 -3.48 -41.36 -2.77
C ILE A 287 -2.40 -41.04 -3.81
N GLN A 288 -1.29 -41.78 -3.82
CA GLN A 288 -0.15 -41.53 -4.72
C GLN A 288 -0.26 -42.26 -6.07
N GLY A 289 0.48 -41.78 -7.09
CA GLY A 289 0.71 -42.49 -8.36
C GLY A 289 -0.44 -42.49 -9.39
N HIS A 290 -1.55 -41.79 -9.11
CA HIS A 290 -2.77 -41.77 -9.94
C HIS A 290 -2.86 -40.53 -10.90
N ASN A 291 -1.78 -39.74 -10.99
CA ASN A 291 -1.60 -38.60 -11.91
C ASN A 291 -2.67 -37.49 -11.80
N ASN A 292 -2.95 -37.02 -10.58
CA ASN A 292 -3.87 -35.90 -10.31
C ASN A 292 -5.27 -36.15 -10.91
N PHE A 293 -5.91 -37.22 -10.44
CA PHE A 293 -7.24 -37.71 -10.83
C PHE A 293 -7.43 -38.12 -12.31
N GLN A 294 -6.41 -37.98 -13.17
CA GLN A 294 -6.48 -38.40 -14.58
C GLN A 294 -6.52 -39.92 -14.77
N ASN A 295 -5.94 -40.71 -13.85
CA ASN A 295 -6.06 -42.17 -13.85
C ASN A 295 -6.91 -42.64 -12.67
N GLY A 296 -8.23 -42.66 -12.86
CA GLY A 296 -9.19 -43.06 -11.83
C GLY A 296 -9.00 -44.49 -11.33
N GLN A 297 -8.60 -45.43 -12.20
CA GLN A 297 -8.37 -46.83 -11.80
C GLN A 297 -7.32 -46.93 -10.70
N LYS A 298 -6.15 -46.28 -10.88
CA LYS A 298 -5.09 -46.23 -9.85
C LYS A 298 -5.52 -45.55 -8.55
N PHE A 299 -6.43 -44.58 -8.61
CA PHE A 299 -6.98 -43.95 -7.41
C PHE A 299 -7.85 -44.94 -6.62
N ILE A 300 -8.73 -45.69 -7.31
CA ILE A 300 -9.60 -46.70 -6.71
C ILE A 300 -8.77 -47.89 -6.15
N ASP A 301 -7.84 -48.41 -6.95
CA ASP A 301 -6.95 -49.51 -6.55
C ASP A 301 -6.08 -49.14 -5.33
N GLY A 302 -5.73 -47.86 -5.19
CA GLY A 302 -5.03 -47.31 -4.03
C GLY A 302 -5.90 -47.10 -2.78
N GLY A 303 -7.15 -47.58 -2.77
CA GLY A 303 -8.09 -47.38 -1.64
C GLY A 303 -8.78 -46.02 -1.63
N GLY A 304 -8.83 -45.34 -2.78
CA GLY A 304 -9.43 -44.02 -2.95
C GLY A 304 -10.91 -43.97 -2.56
N ARG A 305 -11.28 -42.87 -1.90
CA ARG A 305 -12.61 -42.67 -1.33
C ARG A 305 -13.44 -41.66 -2.13
N ARG A 306 -14.76 -41.87 -2.21
CA ARG A 306 -15.74 -40.94 -2.79
C ARG A 306 -15.96 -39.74 -1.87
N GLY A 307 -16.28 -38.58 -2.42
CA GLY A 307 -16.51 -37.32 -1.71
C GLY A 307 -15.37 -36.32 -1.85
N LEU A 308 -15.35 -35.30 -1.00
CA LEU A 308 -14.32 -34.25 -0.97
C LEU A 308 -12.93 -34.87 -0.76
N GLN A 309 -11.88 -34.32 -1.37
CA GLN A 309 -10.51 -34.84 -1.26
C GLN A 309 -9.57 -33.88 -0.54
N GLU A 310 -8.57 -34.43 0.15
CA GLU A 310 -7.43 -33.67 0.69
C GLU A 310 -6.57 -33.08 -0.43
N GLN A 311 -6.38 -33.83 -1.52
CA GLN A 311 -5.56 -33.41 -2.64
C GLN A 311 -6.26 -32.36 -3.50
N ILE A 312 -5.58 -31.23 -3.68
CA ILE A 312 -5.95 -30.16 -4.61
C ILE A 312 -5.37 -30.37 -6.01
N LEU A 313 -5.99 -29.71 -6.99
CA LEU A 313 -5.41 -29.46 -8.31
C LEU A 313 -4.82 -28.05 -8.37
N LEU A 314 -3.57 -27.96 -8.83
CA LEU A 314 -2.90 -26.69 -9.12
C LEU A 314 -3.38 -26.12 -10.47
N SER A 315 -3.09 -24.83 -10.69
CA SER A 315 -3.38 -24.15 -11.94
C SER A 315 -2.72 -24.82 -13.15
N GLY A 316 -3.43 -24.87 -14.27
CA GLY A 316 -3.08 -25.70 -15.43
C GLY A 316 -4.27 -26.37 -16.08
N SER A 317 -4.00 -27.23 -17.06
CA SER A 317 -5.01 -27.93 -17.88
C SER A 317 -5.00 -29.43 -17.60
N TRP A 318 -6.16 -29.99 -17.23
CA TRP A 318 -6.30 -31.36 -16.73
C TRP A 318 -7.36 -32.16 -17.50
N ASN A 319 -7.03 -33.41 -17.85
CA ASN A 319 -7.96 -34.32 -18.53
C ASN A 319 -8.78 -35.09 -17.47
N LEU A 320 -9.96 -34.60 -17.12
CA LEU A 320 -10.76 -35.13 -16.00
C LEU A 320 -12.11 -35.68 -16.48
N ASN A 321 -12.48 -36.89 -16.05
CA ASN A 321 -13.78 -37.48 -16.33
C ASN A 321 -14.86 -36.91 -15.39
N PRO A 322 -15.86 -36.14 -15.88
CA PRO A 322 -16.87 -35.51 -15.03
C PRO A 322 -17.87 -36.48 -14.38
N TRP A 323 -17.88 -37.76 -14.75
CA TRP A 323 -18.61 -38.80 -13.98
C TRP A 323 -17.81 -39.32 -12.79
N PHE A 324 -16.48 -39.14 -12.78
CA PHE A 324 -15.59 -39.62 -11.73
C PHE A 324 -15.22 -38.50 -10.75
N VAL A 325 -14.96 -37.29 -11.27
CA VAL A 325 -14.47 -36.13 -10.51
C VAL A 325 -15.18 -34.86 -10.92
N GLN A 326 -15.63 -34.11 -9.90
CA GLN A 326 -16.11 -32.74 -10.00
C GLN A 326 -15.06 -31.81 -9.37
N VAL A 327 -14.80 -30.65 -10.00
CA VAL A 327 -13.83 -29.66 -9.52
C VAL A 327 -14.49 -28.30 -9.33
N GLU A 328 -14.37 -27.75 -8.13
CA GLU A 328 -14.75 -26.38 -7.76
C GLU A 328 -13.49 -25.49 -7.80
N GLN A 329 -13.54 -24.31 -8.44
CA GLN A 329 -12.40 -23.38 -8.44
C GLN A 329 -12.52 -22.35 -7.33
N VAL A 330 -11.66 -22.47 -6.32
CA VAL A 330 -11.56 -21.57 -5.17
C VAL A 330 -10.34 -20.66 -5.36
N PRO A 331 -10.39 -19.36 -5.03
CA PRO A 331 -9.19 -18.50 -5.06
C PRO A 331 -8.11 -19.01 -4.09
N MET A 332 -6.84 -18.87 -4.48
CA MET A 332 -5.71 -19.15 -3.57
C MET A 332 -5.80 -18.25 -2.32
N THR A 333 -5.39 -18.77 -1.16
CA THR A 333 -5.34 -17.95 0.06
C THR A 333 -4.17 -16.98 -0.03
N GLU A 334 -4.46 -15.70 0.03
CA GLU A 334 -3.46 -14.63 0.07
C GLU A 334 -3.23 -14.17 1.50
N ILE A 335 -1.98 -14.28 1.96
CA ILE A 335 -1.53 -13.82 3.28
C ILE A 335 -0.78 -12.51 3.07
N PRO A 336 -1.29 -11.37 3.56
CA PRO A 336 -0.67 -10.07 3.33
C PRO A 336 0.65 -9.92 4.12
N ILE A 337 1.51 -9.01 3.65
CA ILE A 337 2.77 -8.67 4.33
C ILE A 337 2.46 -8.11 5.73
N GLY A 338 3.21 -8.57 6.74
CA GLY A 338 2.98 -8.23 8.14
C GLY A 338 2.00 -9.15 8.87
N TYR A 339 1.50 -10.18 8.22
CA TYR A 339 0.66 -11.23 8.81
C TYR A 339 1.27 -12.62 8.56
N VAL A 340 0.88 -13.60 9.37
CA VAL A 340 1.06 -15.03 9.10
C VAL A 340 -0.27 -15.76 9.15
N GLY A 341 -0.42 -16.80 8.33
CA GLY A 341 -1.60 -17.66 8.31
C GLY A 341 -1.38 -18.89 9.17
N VAL A 342 -2.06 -18.97 10.32
CA VAL A 342 -2.09 -20.18 11.13
C VAL A 342 -3.11 -21.15 10.54
N VAL A 343 -2.66 -22.35 10.19
CA VAL A 343 -3.52 -23.37 9.57
C VAL A 343 -4.16 -24.25 10.64
N ILE A 344 -5.49 -24.36 10.60
CA ILE A 344 -6.30 -25.27 11.39
C ILE A 344 -6.86 -26.33 10.45
N SER A 345 -6.32 -27.55 10.50
CA SER A 345 -6.74 -28.64 9.63
C SER A 345 -7.75 -29.57 10.31
N PHE A 346 -8.87 -29.83 9.65
CA PHE A 346 -9.93 -30.72 10.14
C PHE A 346 -9.75 -32.19 9.70
N VAL A 347 -8.72 -32.47 8.90
CA VAL A 347 -8.43 -33.73 8.21
C VAL A 347 -6.94 -34.10 8.33
N GLY A 348 -6.47 -35.13 7.63
CA GLY A 348 -5.14 -35.68 7.80
C GLY A 348 -5.05 -36.73 8.91
N LYS A 349 -3.83 -37.18 9.19
CA LYS A 349 -3.58 -38.29 10.14
C LYS A 349 -3.99 -37.94 11.57
N ALA A 350 -4.25 -38.99 12.36
CA ALA A 350 -4.50 -38.91 13.79
C ALA A 350 -3.45 -38.05 14.51
N HIS A 351 -3.90 -37.26 15.49
CA HIS A 351 -3.08 -36.26 16.15
C HIS A 351 -1.80 -36.86 16.75
N GLN A 352 -0.65 -36.44 16.24
CA GLN A 352 0.63 -36.65 16.91
C GLN A 352 1.03 -35.30 17.50
N ASP A 353 0.85 -35.17 18.81
CA ASP A 353 1.25 -33.96 19.52
C ASP A 353 2.77 -33.79 19.46
N VAL A 354 3.20 -32.58 19.08
CA VAL A 354 4.61 -32.17 19.06
C VAL A 354 4.84 -30.88 19.86
N SER A 355 3.83 -30.40 20.61
CA SER A 355 3.93 -29.25 21.50
C SER A 355 4.91 -29.48 22.67
N GLY A 356 5.13 -30.75 23.04
CA GLY A 356 5.99 -31.15 24.14
C GLY A 356 5.31 -31.01 25.51
N ALA A 357 5.82 -31.73 26.51
CA ALA A 357 5.18 -31.88 27.83
C ALA A 357 5.03 -30.58 28.66
N ALA A 358 5.50 -29.43 28.16
CA ALA A 358 5.31 -28.12 28.78
C ALA A 358 4.05 -27.38 28.29
N PHE A 359 3.44 -27.80 27.17
CA PHE A 359 2.28 -27.13 26.58
C PHE A 359 1.01 -27.96 26.80
N THR A 360 0.13 -27.48 27.67
CA THR A 360 -1.09 -28.20 28.10
C THR A 360 -2.38 -27.66 27.46
N HIS A 361 -2.29 -26.80 26.44
CA HIS A 361 -3.41 -25.98 25.95
C HIS A 361 -3.73 -26.25 24.47
N GLY A 362 -4.11 -27.50 24.20
CA GLY A 362 -4.32 -28.02 22.85
C GLY A 362 -3.06 -28.70 22.29
N ASN A 363 -3.20 -29.35 21.14
CA ASN A 363 -2.12 -30.10 20.50
C ASN A 363 -1.74 -29.42 19.19
N LEU A 364 -0.52 -28.91 19.12
CA LEU A 364 0.13 -28.49 17.88
C LEU A 364 0.64 -29.74 17.14
N VAL A 365 0.43 -29.77 15.82
CA VAL A 365 0.75 -30.93 14.98
C VAL A 365 1.61 -30.56 13.78
N ASN A 366 2.30 -31.54 13.21
CA ASN A 366 3.03 -31.37 11.95
C ASN A 366 2.06 -31.24 10.77
N GLN A 367 2.51 -30.60 9.68
CA GLN A 367 1.75 -30.49 8.43
C GLN A 367 1.18 -31.86 7.99
N GLY A 368 -0.06 -31.88 7.50
CA GLY A 368 -0.77 -33.12 7.10
C GLY A 368 -1.37 -33.97 8.24
N HIS A 369 -1.39 -33.44 9.47
CA HIS A 369 -2.13 -34.01 10.60
C HIS A 369 -3.32 -33.11 10.98
N LYS A 370 -4.32 -33.71 11.63
CA LYS A 370 -5.52 -33.02 12.14
C LYS A 370 -5.19 -32.22 13.41
N GLY A 371 -5.39 -30.90 13.37
CA GLY A 371 -5.02 -29.98 14.45
C GLY A 371 -4.53 -28.62 13.94
N VAL A 372 -3.93 -27.83 14.83
CA VAL A 372 -3.26 -26.56 14.48
C VAL A 372 -1.81 -26.86 14.09
N TRP A 373 -1.34 -26.35 12.96
CA TRP A 373 0.03 -26.64 12.49
C TRP A 373 1.08 -25.83 13.28
N VAL A 374 2.17 -26.50 13.70
CA VAL A 374 3.32 -25.86 14.37
C VAL A 374 3.95 -24.77 13.51
N GLU A 375 4.03 -25.01 12.20
CA GLU A 375 4.65 -24.09 11.25
C GLU A 375 3.56 -23.21 10.60
N PRO A 376 3.63 -21.88 10.75
CA PRO A 376 2.69 -20.95 10.13
C PRO A 376 3.03 -20.73 8.65
N LEU A 377 2.05 -20.27 7.88
CA LEU A 377 2.27 -19.82 6.51
C LEU A 377 2.73 -18.36 6.49
N TYR A 378 3.90 -18.13 5.89
CA TYR A 378 4.46 -16.80 5.64
C TYR A 378 3.68 -16.03 4.55
N PRO A 379 3.81 -14.68 4.46
CA PRO A 379 3.19 -13.87 3.42
C PRO A 379 3.37 -14.40 2.00
N GLY A 380 2.30 -14.40 1.21
CA GLY A 380 2.27 -14.97 -0.14
C GLY A 380 0.91 -15.54 -0.53
N LYS A 381 0.83 -16.14 -1.72
CA LYS A 381 -0.37 -16.87 -2.19
C LYS A 381 -0.14 -18.37 -2.06
N HIS A 382 -0.98 -19.02 -1.26
CA HIS A 382 -0.86 -20.45 -0.94
C HIS A 382 -2.01 -21.24 -1.55
N PRO A 383 -1.74 -22.34 -2.27
CA PRO A 383 -2.78 -23.18 -2.85
C PRO A 383 -3.30 -24.16 -1.77
N ILE A 384 -4.43 -23.81 -1.14
CA ILE A 384 -4.99 -24.57 0.00
C ILE A 384 -6.49 -24.80 -0.21
N ASN A 385 -6.98 -25.96 0.24
CA ASN A 385 -8.40 -26.32 0.19
C ASN A 385 -9.16 -25.74 1.41
N SER A 386 -9.83 -24.61 1.20
CA SER A 386 -10.64 -23.92 2.23
C SER A 386 -11.85 -24.71 2.74
N ARG A 387 -12.19 -25.85 2.12
CA ARG A 387 -13.28 -26.75 2.59
C ARG A 387 -12.82 -27.69 3.72
N ILE A 388 -11.50 -27.88 3.92
CA ILE A 388 -10.92 -28.80 4.92
C ILE A 388 -9.94 -28.15 5.89
N MET A 389 -9.49 -26.93 5.59
CA MET A 389 -8.55 -26.15 6.40
C MET A 389 -9.09 -24.73 6.58
N LYS A 390 -9.16 -24.26 7.82
CA LYS A 390 -9.35 -22.83 8.13
C LYS A 390 -7.98 -22.17 8.30
N ILE A 391 -7.85 -20.91 7.88
CA ILE A 391 -6.63 -20.13 8.04
C ILE A 391 -6.98 -18.89 8.85
N GLU A 392 -6.36 -18.74 10.02
CA GLU A 392 -6.45 -17.53 10.84
C GLU A 392 -5.30 -16.60 10.51
N LEU A 393 -5.59 -15.32 10.22
CA LEU A 393 -4.57 -14.32 9.94
C LEU A 393 -4.16 -13.64 11.24
N VAL A 394 -2.91 -13.86 11.65
CA VAL A 394 -2.31 -13.26 12.86
C VAL A 394 -1.35 -12.15 12.42
N PRO A 395 -1.50 -10.89 12.88
CA PRO A 395 -0.52 -9.85 12.62
C PRO A 395 0.80 -10.15 13.35
N THR A 396 1.92 -10.07 12.63
CA THR A 396 3.28 -10.11 13.21
C THR A 396 3.89 -8.72 13.33
N THR A 397 3.18 -7.67 12.92
CA THR A 397 3.52 -6.29 13.27
C THR A 397 3.18 -6.02 14.74
N ASN A 398 3.71 -4.92 15.29
CA ASN A 398 3.22 -4.43 16.58
C ASN A 398 1.76 -3.99 16.41
N ILE A 399 0.90 -4.37 17.36
CA ILE A 399 -0.52 -3.99 17.41
C ILE A 399 -0.67 -3.07 18.62
N VAL A 400 -1.28 -1.91 18.42
CA VAL A 400 -1.76 -1.05 19.52
C VAL A 400 -3.23 -1.36 19.75
N LEU A 401 -3.63 -1.48 21.02
CA LEU A 401 -4.99 -1.74 21.46
C LEU A 401 -5.38 -0.70 22.49
N ASN A 402 -6.47 0.03 22.26
CA ASN A 402 -6.83 1.21 23.04
C ASN A 402 -8.12 0.96 23.85
N TRP A 403 -8.04 1.06 25.18
CA TRP A 403 -9.18 1.14 26.10
C TRP A 403 -9.70 2.57 26.13
N SER A 404 -10.35 2.97 25.04
CA SER A 404 -10.94 4.29 24.83
C SER A 404 -11.98 4.19 23.70
N GLY A 405 -12.84 5.20 23.54
CA GLY A 405 -13.81 5.25 22.42
C GLY A 405 -13.20 5.47 21.02
N ARG A 406 -11.93 5.09 20.80
CA ARG A 406 -11.15 5.34 19.58
C ARG A 406 -10.65 4.01 19.02
N THR A 407 -11.00 3.71 17.78
CA THR A 407 -10.67 2.45 17.11
C THR A 407 -9.58 2.58 16.06
N GLU A 408 -8.68 1.61 15.98
CA GLU A 408 -7.60 1.56 15.01
C GLU A 408 -7.90 0.69 13.78
N ARG A 409 -6.97 0.72 12.81
CA ARG A 409 -7.07 0.03 11.50
C ARG A 409 -7.27 -1.48 11.60
N HIS A 410 -6.94 -2.10 12.73
CA HIS A 410 -7.11 -3.53 12.96
C HIS A 410 -8.47 -3.88 13.59
N SER A 411 -9.18 -2.89 14.16
CA SER A 411 -10.53 -3.01 14.75
C SER A 411 -10.72 -4.05 15.86
N TYR A 412 -9.66 -4.71 16.33
CA TYR A 412 -9.71 -5.59 17.50
C TYR A 412 -10.08 -4.84 18.80
N ASP A 413 -9.85 -3.52 18.82
CA ASP A 413 -10.18 -2.59 19.88
C ASP A 413 -11.65 -2.09 19.85
N ALA A 414 -12.45 -2.46 18.84
CA ALA A 414 -13.80 -1.91 18.61
C ALA A 414 -14.86 -2.22 19.69
N LYS A 415 -14.51 -2.96 20.74
CA LYS A 415 -15.35 -3.20 21.93
C LYS A 415 -14.81 -2.56 23.21
N LEU A 416 -13.56 -2.10 23.19
CA LEU A 416 -12.84 -1.68 24.40
C LEU A 416 -13.29 -0.28 24.81
N ALA A 417 -13.86 -0.15 26.00
CA ALA A 417 -14.22 1.13 26.60
C ALA A 417 -13.09 1.67 27.49
N SER A 418 -13.17 2.96 27.85
CA SER A 418 -12.38 3.52 28.95
C SER A 418 -12.70 2.79 30.25
N LEU A 419 -11.68 2.59 31.10
CA LEU A 419 -11.83 1.82 32.33
C LEU A 419 -12.21 2.74 33.49
N THR A 420 -13.49 2.74 33.87
CA THR A 420 -13.91 3.34 35.14
C THR A 420 -13.33 2.55 36.31
N VAL A 421 -12.49 3.19 37.10
CA VAL A 421 -11.87 2.63 38.32
C VAL A 421 -12.32 3.42 39.56
N ARG A 422 -12.10 2.84 40.75
CA ARG A 422 -12.39 3.48 42.03
C ARG A 422 -11.15 3.52 42.91
N SER A 423 -10.83 4.68 43.45
CA SER A 423 -9.66 4.94 44.29
C SER A 423 -9.92 4.72 45.78
N ARG A 424 -8.84 4.66 46.58
CA ARG A 424 -8.85 4.48 48.04
C ARG A 424 -9.66 5.53 48.81
N ASP A 425 -9.66 6.75 48.29
CA ASP A 425 -10.46 7.89 48.78
C ASP A 425 -11.95 7.79 48.43
N GLY A 426 -12.33 6.77 47.65
CA GLY A 426 -13.71 6.43 47.32
C GLY A 426 -14.25 7.08 46.04
N PHE A 427 -13.49 7.95 45.38
CA PHE A 427 -13.88 8.56 44.11
C PHE A 427 -13.82 7.56 42.95
N ALA A 428 -14.64 7.78 41.93
CA ALA A 428 -14.54 7.10 40.64
C ALA A 428 -13.92 8.05 39.62
N PHE A 429 -13.09 7.51 38.73
CA PHE A 429 -12.52 8.24 37.59
C PHE A 429 -12.34 7.29 36.41
N ASP A 430 -12.36 7.85 35.20
CA ASP A 430 -12.12 7.10 33.97
C ASP A 430 -10.65 7.15 33.57
N LEU A 431 -10.13 5.99 33.17
CA LEU A 431 -8.76 5.77 32.76
C LEU A 431 -8.72 5.27 31.32
N GLU A 432 -8.02 5.99 30.44
CA GLU A 432 -7.62 5.45 29.15
C GLU A 432 -6.31 4.64 29.29
N VAL A 433 -6.19 3.54 28.55
CA VAL A 433 -4.99 2.70 28.49
C VAL A 433 -4.73 2.30 27.04
N ALA A 434 -3.47 2.30 26.61
CA ALA A 434 -3.07 1.71 25.33
C ALA A 434 -2.03 0.61 25.56
N GLN A 435 -2.33 -0.62 25.13
CA GLN A 435 -1.38 -1.73 25.17
C GLN A 435 -0.73 -1.92 23.81
N ILE A 436 0.60 -2.00 23.78
CA ILE A 436 1.35 -2.45 22.61
C ILE A 436 1.69 -3.93 22.78
N ILE A 437 1.22 -4.77 21.87
CA ILE A 437 1.56 -6.20 21.80
C ILE A 437 2.25 -6.56 20.49
N HIS A 438 3.02 -7.64 20.51
CA HIS A 438 3.58 -8.30 19.34
C HIS A 438 3.41 -9.83 19.48
N VAL A 439 3.08 -10.48 18.37
CA VAL A 439 3.03 -11.95 18.27
C VAL A 439 4.11 -12.38 17.27
N GLY A 440 5.10 -13.13 17.76
CA GLY A 440 6.15 -13.69 16.93
C GLY A 440 5.56 -14.73 15.96
N ALA A 441 6.08 -14.81 14.74
CA ALA A 441 5.57 -15.73 13.72
C ALA A 441 5.50 -17.19 14.23
N LEU A 442 6.56 -17.66 14.89
CA LEU A 442 6.67 -19.02 15.45
C LEU A 442 5.80 -19.26 16.70
N ASP A 443 5.30 -18.19 17.33
CA ASP A 443 4.45 -18.25 18.52
C ASP A 443 2.96 -18.15 18.16
N ALA A 444 2.62 -17.51 17.03
CA ALA A 444 1.25 -17.34 16.54
C ALA A 444 0.41 -18.65 16.52
N PRO A 445 0.94 -19.83 16.12
CA PRO A 445 0.18 -21.07 16.22
C PRO A 445 -0.15 -21.49 17.65
N LYS A 446 0.74 -21.24 18.62
CA LYS A 446 0.51 -21.54 20.05
C LYS A 446 -0.60 -20.64 20.61
N VAL A 447 -0.56 -19.35 20.28
CA VAL A 447 -1.60 -18.37 20.63
C VAL A 447 -2.95 -18.86 20.10
N ILE A 448 -3.03 -19.19 18.81
CA ILE A 448 -4.27 -19.67 18.18
C ILE A 448 -4.73 -21.05 18.73
N SER A 449 -3.82 -21.97 19.07
CA SER A 449 -4.18 -23.21 19.77
C SER A 449 -4.84 -22.94 21.14
N ARG A 450 -4.39 -21.89 21.84
CA ARG A 450 -4.80 -21.56 23.21
C ARG A 450 -6.06 -20.70 23.29
N VAL A 451 -6.25 -19.74 22.38
CA VAL A 451 -7.43 -18.82 22.38
C VAL A 451 -8.38 -19.00 21.19
N GLY A 452 -8.01 -19.77 20.16
CA GLY A 452 -8.81 -19.99 18.95
C GLY A 452 -8.77 -18.86 17.90
N ALA A 453 -8.74 -17.59 18.33
CA ALA A 453 -8.68 -16.42 17.44
C ALA A 453 -8.07 -15.20 18.14
N MET A 454 -7.51 -14.25 17.38
CA MET A 454 -6.91 -13.03 17.93
C MET A 454 -7.90 -12.14 18.71
N GLN A 455 -9.19 -12.11 18.33
CA GLN A 455 -10.19 -11.36 19.10
C GLN A 455 -10.38 -11.96 20.50
N ASN A 456 -10.33 -13.29 20.64
CA ASN A 456 -10.51 -13.97 21.93
C ASN A 456 -9.32 -13.69 22.89
N LEU A 457 -8.12 -13.45 22.36
CA LEU A 457 -6.99 -12.96 23.16
C LEU A 457 -7.32 -11.58 23.78
N VAL A 458 -7.95 -10.69 23.00
CA VAL A 458 -8.34 -9.36 23.49
C VAL A 458 -9.49 -9.47 24.51
N ASP A 459 -10.61 -10.06 24.09
CA ASP A 459 -11.87 -10.11 24.84
C ASP A 459 -11.82 -10.99 26.12
N HIS A 460 -10.93 -11.98 26.20
CA HIS A 460 -10.95 -12.97 27.29
C HIS A 460 -9.64 -13.09 28.08
N VAL A 461 -8.53 -12.56 27.57
CA VAL A 461 -7.24 -12.56 28.29
C VAL A 461 -6.83 -11.14 28.63
N LEU A 462 -6.75 -10.26 27.62
CA LEU A 462 -6.12 -8.96 27.76
C LEU A 462 -7.01 -7.95 28.50
N GLU A 463 -8.29 -7.82 28.11
CA GLU A 463 -9.25 -6.92 28.78
C GLU A 463 -9.42 -7.28 30.27
N PRO A 464 -9.65 -8.56 30.68
CA PRO A 464 -9.70 -8.91 32.09
C PRO A 464 -8.38 -8.68 32.85
N THR A 465 -7.23 -8.94 32.22
CA THR A 465 -5.92 -8.77 32.87
C THR A 465 -5.63 -7.29 33.16
N ILE A 466 -5.83 -6.42 32.17
CA ILE A 466 -5.63 -4.97 32.29
C ILE A 466 -6.67 -4.36 33.24
N GLY A 467 -7.94 -4.73 33.08
CA GLY A 467 -9.03 -4.28 33.94
C GLY A 467 -8.82 -4.63 35.42
N ASN A 468 -8.35 -5.85 35.71
CA ASN A 468 -8.05 -6.27 37.08
C ASN A 468 -6.84 -5.55 37.66
N TYR A 469 -5.75 -5.39 36.90
CA TYR A 469 -4.57 -4.66 37.36
C TYR A 469 -4.94 -3.22 37.76
N PHE A 470 -5.58 -2.46 36.87
CA PHE A 470 -5.87 -1.05 37.14
C PHE A 470 -6.96 -0.85 38.20
N ARG A 471 -7.93 -1.77 38.33
CA ARG A 471 -8.91 -1.74 39.43
C ARG A 471 -8.27 -1.97 40.80
N ASN A 472 -7.30 -2.88 40.90
CA ASN A 472 -6.57 -3.11 42.16
C ASN A 472 -5.62 -1.94 42.44
N SER A 473 -4.83 -1.56 41.44
CA SER A 473 -3.86 -0.46 41.49
C SER A 473 -4.49 0.89 41.89
N ALA A 474 -5.75 1.13 41.54
CA ALA A 474 -6.51 2.30 42.02
C ALA A 474 -6.94 2.19 43.50
N GLN A 475 -7.37 1.00 43.97
CA GLN A 475 -7.88 0.81 45.34
C GLN A 475 -6.85 1.09 46.43
N ASP A 476 -5.56 0.92 46.16
CA ASP A 476 -4.48 1.15 47.14
C ASP A 476 -4.07 2.64 47.28
N TYR A 477 -4.47 3.52 46.35
CA TYR A 477 -3.96 4.90 46.20
C TYR A 477 -5.08 5.95 46.08
N THR A 478 -4.76 7.24 46.28
CA THR A 478 -5.71 8.34 45.97
C THR A 478 -5.66 8.72 44.49
N VAL A 479 -6.69 9.41 43.98
CA VAL A 479 -6.70 9.93 42.59
C VAL A 479 -5.48 10.83 42.33
N LEU A 480 -5.08 11.62 43.34
CA LEU A 480 -4.00 12.59 43.25
C LEU A 480 -2.61 11.92 43.23
N ASP A 481 -2.43 10.86 44.03
CA ASP A 481 -1.21 10.05 43.99
C ASP A 481 -1.10 9.34 42.62
N PHE A 482 -2.22 8.83 42.10
CA PHE A 482 -2.27 8.13 40.80
C PHE A 482 -1.95 9.06 39.63
N LEU A 483 -2.45 10.31 39.65
CA LEU A 483 -2.07 11.36 38.69
C LEU A 483 -0.58 11.72 38.78
N THR A 484 -0.04 11.84 39.99
CA THR A 484 1.34 12.31 40.22
C THR A 484 2.39 11.23 39.92
N ALA A 485 2.13 9.99 40.31
CA ALA A 485 3.04 8.84 40.14
C ALA A 485 2.87 8.09 38.81
N ARG A 486 2.12 8.65 37.84
CA ARG A 486 1.73 8.01 36.57
C ARG A 486 2.85 7.21 35.89
N SER A 487 4.06 7.75 35.79
CA SER A 487 5.20 7.08 35.14
C SER A 487 5.67 5.82 35.87
N GLU A 488 5.62 5.81 37.20
CA GLU A 488 5.95 4.64 38.03
C GLU A 488 4.89 3.56 37.87
N ARG A 489 3.60 3.95 37.95
CA ARG A 489 2.46 3.02 37.80
C ARG A 489 2.35 2.44 36.38
N GLN A 490 2.84 3.18 35.38
CA GLN A 490 2.94 2.69 34.00
C GLN A 490 4.02 1.60 33.88
N ALA A 491 5.20 1.79 34.49
CA ALA A 491 6.25 0.77 34.51
C ALA A 491 5.84 -0.49 35.30
N GLU A 492 5.14 -0.32 36.43
CA GLU A 492 4.53 -1.39 37.21
C GLU A 492 3.49 -2.18 36.39
N ALA A 493 2.60 -1.47 35.68
CA ALA A 493 1.61 -2.06 34.79
C ALA A 493 2.27 -2.90 33.69
N ALA A 494 3.30 -2.34 33.04
CA ALA A 494 3.99 -2.97 31.94
C ALA A 494 4.62 -4.32 32.35
N GLU A 495 5.34 -4.41 33.49
CA GLU A 495 5.94 -5.70 33.90
C GLU A 495 4.89 -6.69 34.43
N TYR A 496 3.81 -6.23 35.06
CA TYR A 496 2.69 -7.11 35.46
C TYR A 496 2.00 -7.73 34.24
N ILE A 497 1.58 -6.91 33.27
CA ILE A 497 0.86 -7.36 32.06
C ILE A 497 1.78 -8.23 31.18
N LYS A 498 3.06 -7.87 31.06
CA LYS A 498 4.11 -8.67 30.39
C LYS A 498 4.31 -10.03 31.06
N THR A 499 4.24 -10.11 32.39
CA THR A 499 4.32 -11.37 33.12
C THR A 499 3.07 -12.24 32.90
N ALA A 500 1.88 -11.64 32.86
CA ALA A 500 0.65 -12.36 32.53
C ALA A 500 0.63 -12.87 31.06
N LEU A 501 1.01 -12.03 30.09
CA LEU A 501 0.96 -12.38 28.66
C LEU A 501 2.03 -13.39 28.22
N ARG A 502 3.17 -13.47 28.92
CA ARG A 502 4.15 -14.55 28.74
C ARG A 502 3.51 -15.94 28.87
N ALA A 503 2.49 -16.11 29.74
CA ALA A 503 1.79 -17.38 29.90
C ALA A 503 0.94 -17.78 28.68
N TYR A 504 0.72 -16.86 27.73
CA TYR A 504 -0.07 -17.04 26.50
C TYR A 504 0.80 -17.04 25.22
N ASP A 505 2.13 -17.04 25.35
CA ASP A 505 3.09 -16.90 24.25
C ASP A 505 2.99 -15.54 23.49
N VAL A 506 2.50 -14.49 24.15
CA VAL A 506 2.34 -13.13 23.59
C VAL A 506 3.35 -12.17 24.21
N GLN A 507 3.97 -11.32 23.38
CA GLN A 507 4.96 -10.34 23.83
C GLN A 507 4.30 -8.98 24.08
N ALA A 508 4.26 -8.54 25.34
CA ALA A 508 3.99 -7.15 25.68
C ALA A 508 5.24 -6.31 25.39
N ILE A 509 5.10 -5.25 24.58
CA ILE A 509 6.20 -4.32 24.31
C ILE A 509 6.18 -3.18 25.34
N ASP A 510 5.04 -2.52 25.46
CA ASP A 510 4.82 -1.39 26.38
C ASP A 510 3.34 -1.28 26.74
N THR A 511 3.04 -0.74 27.91
CA THR A 511 1.70 -0.38 28.38
C THR A 511 1.71 1.10 28.66
N LEU A 512 0.91 1.88 27.92
CA LEU A 512 0.82 3.33 28.08
C LEU A 512 -0.46 3.69 28.84
N ILE A 513 -0.36 4.57 29.83
CA ILE A 513 -1.53 5.23 30.41
C ILE A 513 -1.91 6.42 29.51
N GLY A 514 -3.19 6.58 29.19
CA GLY A 514 -3.75 7.62 28.30
C GLY A 514 -4.16 8.89 29.05
N ASP A 515 -5.33 9.45 28.76
CA ASP A 515 -5.90 10.49 29.64
C ASP A 515 -6.41 9.90 30.97
N ILE A 516 -6.48 10.74 32.00
CA ILE A 516 -7.05 10.43 33.32
C ILE A 516 -8.03 11.55 33.64
N GLN A 517 -9.31 11.22 33.80
CA GLN A 517 -10.36 12.23 34.00
C GLN A 517 -10.82 12.27 35.48
N PRO A 518 -10.17 13.07 36.34
CA PRO A 518 -10.57 13.19 37.74
C PRO A 518 -11.90 13.97 37.87
N PRO A 519 -12.71 13.68 38.91
CA PRO A 519 -13.91 14.45 39.19
C PRO A 519 -13.56 15.92 39.50
N ALA A 520 -14.27 16.86 38.87
CA ALA A 520 -13.97 18.29 38.91
C ALA A 520 -13.93 18.91 40.33
N SER A 521 -14.63 18.31 41.30
CA SER A 521 -14.60 18.73 42.71
C SER A 521 -13.21 18.61 43.35
N LEU A 522 -12.41 17.59 43.00
CA LEU A 522 -11.03 17.48 43.48
C LEU A 522 -10.15 18.60 42.90
N MET A 523 -10.32 18.90 41.61
CA MET A 523 -9.56 19.94 40.93
C MET A 523 -9.84 21.34 41.48
N GLN A 524 -11.08 21.63 41.89
CA GLN A 524 -11.42 22.85 42.62
C GLN A 524 -10.60 22.95 43.92
N THR A 525 -10.72 21.97 44.82
CA THR A 525 -10.00 22.01 46.12
C THR A 525 -8.47 22.10 45.98
N GLN A 526 -7.89 21.49 44.93
CA GLN A 526 -6.46 21.62 44.61
C GLN A 526 -6.10 23.02 44.11
N THR A 527 -6.93 23.60 43.25
CA THR A 527 -6.75 24.95 42.71
C THR A 527 -6.87 25.98 43.83
N ASP A 528 -7.91 25.89 44.64
CA ASP A 528 -8.15 26.76 45.80
C ASP A 528 -6.99 26.69 46.81
N ARG A 529 -6.50 25.47 47.11
CA ARG A 529 -5.33 25.26 47.97
C ARG A 529 -4.06 25.87 47.38
N LYS A 530 -3.84 25.77 46.07
CA LYS A 530 -2.67 26.36 45.42
C LYS A 530 -2.75 27.88 45.36
N ILE A 531 -3.92 28.44 45.10
CA ILE A 531 -4.17 29.89 45.21
C ILE A 531 -3.84 30.36 46.63
N ALA A 532 -4.40 29.70 47.66
CA ALA A 532 -4.13 30.04 49.05
C ALA A 532 -2.64 29.93 49.46
N GLU A 533 -1.88 28.98 48.88
CA GLU A 533 -0.42 28.91 49.10
C GLU A 533 0.35 30.09 48.48
N GLU A 534 0.01 30.50 47.25
CA GLU A 534 0.67 31.65 46.59
C GLU A 534 0.20 32.99 47.17
N GLU A 535 -1.07 33.10 47.60
CA GLU A 535 -1.58 34.21 48.41
C GLU A 535 -0.84 34.31 49.75
N ARG A 536 -0.63 33.19 50.46
CA ARG A 536 0.12 33.17 51.72
C ARG A 536 1.55 33.69 51.53
N LYS A 537 2.26 33.27 50.48
CA LYS A 537 3.59 33.82 50.13
C LYS A 537 3.50 35.32 49.82
N THR A 538 2.47 35.74 49.10
CA THR A 538 2.25 37.15 48.73
C THR A 538 2.04 38.01 49.99
N TYR A 539 1.25 37.57 50.95
CA TYR A 539 1.08 38.25 52.24
C TYR A 539 2.37 38.24 53.09
N GLU A 540 3.12 37.14 53.10
CA GLU A 540 4.40 37.02 53.80
C GLU A 540 5.44 38.02 53.23
N VAL A 541 5.55 38.13 51.90
CA VAL A 541 6.40 39.13 51.22
C VAL A 541 5.90 40.56 51.47
N GLN A 542 4.59 40.80 51.46
CA GLN A 542 4.03 42.11 51.81
C GLN A 542 4.34 42.50 53.26
N GLN A 543 4.26 41.58 54.21
CA GLN A 543 4.57 41.82 55.62
C GLN A 543 6.06 42.14 55.83
N LEU A 544 6.96 41.43 55.14
CA LEU A 544 8.39 41.73 55.13
C LEU A 544 8.68 43.12 54.54
N ALA A 545 8.06 43.47 53.40
CA ALA A 545 8.20 44.79 52.80
C ALA A 545 7.65 45.92 53.69
N GLN A 546 6.52 45.70 54.38
CA GLN A 546 5.94 46.69 55.29
C GLN A 546 6.77 46.86 56.58
N THR A 547 7.30 45.79 57.16
CA THR A 547 8.18 45.88 58.34
C THR A 547 9.51 46.57 58.00
N GLN A 548 10.12 46.25 56.86
CA GLN A 548 11.32 46.94 56.38
C GLN A 548 11.03 48.42 56.07
N ARG A 549 9.84 48.76 55.53
CA ARG A 549 9.41 50.16 55.33
C ARG A 549 9.20 50.90 56.65
N GLN A 550 8.60 50.26 57.67
CA GLN A 550 8.45 50.84 59.00
C GLN A 550 9.81 51.11 59.66
N GLN A 551 10.77 50.20 59.50
CA GLN A 551 12.13 50.39 59.99
C GLN A 551 12.82 51.56 59.27
N LEU A 552 12.79 51.62 57.94
CA LEU A 552 13.35 52.72 57.17
C LEU A 552 12.73 54.06 57.58
N VAL A 553 11.41 54.16 57.73
CA VAL A 553 10.73 55.38 58.17
C VAL A 553 11.14 55.77 59.60
N ARG A 554 11.34 54.80 60.51
CA ARG A 554 11.86 55.07 61.87
C ARG A 554 13.30 55.60 61.81
N GLU A 555 14.16 55.01 60.99
CA GLU A 555 15.56 55.41 60.84
C GLU A 555 15.68 56.80 60.19
N THR A 556 14.88 57.10 59.16
CA THR A 556 14.78 58.44 58.57
C THR A 556 14.28 59.46 59.59
N ALA A 557 13.20 59.18 60.32
CA ALA A 557 12.68 60.11 61.33
C ALA A 557 13.69 60.40 62.47
N LEU A 558 14.50 59.41 62.86
CA LEU A 558 15.60 59.61 63.81
C LEU A 558 16.72 60.48 63.22
N ALA A 559 17.05 60.30 61.93
CA ALA A 559 18.03 61.14 61.24
C ALA A 559 17.53 62.58 61.06
N ASP A 560 16.25 62.79 60.74
CA ASP A 560 15.63 64.12 60.64
C ASP A 560 15.67 64.86 61.98
N ILE A 561 15.35 64.16 63.09
CA ILE A 561 15.45 64.70 64.46
C ILE A 561 16.90 65.08 64.80
N GLN A 562 17.88 64.25 64.43
CA GLN A 562 19.30 64.57 64.62
C GLN A 562 19.73 65.78 63.78
N GLN A 563 19.26 65.89 62.53
CA GLN A 563 19.55 67.03 61.66
C GLN A 563 18.92 68.33 62.20
N GLU A 564 17.70 68.28 62.74
CA GLU A 564 17.05 69.43 63.36
C GLU A 564 17.73 69.84 64.69
N MET A 565 18.16 68.87 65.50
CA MET A 565 18.94 69.13 66.71
C MET A 565 20.28 69.83 66.40
N VAL A 566 21.08 69.27 65.49
CA VAL A 566 22.37 69.85 65.06
C VAL A 566 22.18 71.23 64.43
N LYS A 567 21.15 71.42 63.59
CA LYS A 567 20.79 72.73 63.02
C LYS A 567 20.45 73.75 64.11
N SER A 568 19.79 73.32 65.18
CA SER A 568 19.41 74.18 66.30
C SER A 568 20.63 74.61 67.12
N GLU A 569 21.48 73.66 67.54
CA GLU A 569 22.74 73.96 68.24
C GLU A 569 23.64 74.89 67.42
N GLN A 570 23.82 74.59 66.13
CA GLN A 570 24.65 75.40 65.24
C GLN A 570 24.07 76.82 65.06
N SER A 571 22.74 76.99 65.07
CA SER A 571 22.10 78.30 64.99
C SER A 571 22.37 79.16 66.24
N VAL A 572 22.35 78.56 67.43
CA VAL A 572 22.71 79.22 68.69
C VAL A 572 24.20 79.59 68.71
N HIS A 573 25.06 78.70 68.23
CA HIS A 573 26.50 78.98 68.14
C HIS A 573 26.81 80.13 67.15
N ILE A 574 26.17 80.14 65.97
CA ILE A 574 26.29 81.23 64.99
C ILE A 574 25.76 82.55 65.59
N ALA A 575 24.65 82.54 66.34
CA ALA A 575 24.15 83.73 67.02
C ALA A 575 25.15 84.28 68.06
N GLY A 576 25.76 83.40 68.87
CA GLY A 576 26.80 83.78 69.83
C GLY A 576 28.06 84.35 69.18
N LEU A 577 28.55 83.71 68.11
CA LEU A 577 29.67 84.22 67.31
C LEU A 577 29.36 85.59 66.68
N LYS A 578 28.14 85.78 66.17
CA LYS A 578 27.70 87.06 65.58
C LYS A 578 27.63 88.19 66.62
N ALA A 579 27.18 87.89 67.85
CA ALA A 579 27.22 88.83 68.95
C ALA A 579 28.66 89.20 69.36
N GLN A 580 29.57 88.22 69.47
CA GLN A 580 31.00 88.51 69.71
C GLN A 580 31.64 89.34 68.59
N ALA A 581 31.29 89.10 67.33
CA ALA A 581 31.77 89.89 66.20
C ALA A 581 31.32 91.35 66.29
N GLN A 582 30.04 91.60 66.63
CA GLN A 582 29.53 92.96 66.85
C GLN A 582 30.22 93.68 68.02
N ILE A 583 30.46 92.98 69.14
CA ILE A 583 31.21 93.56 70.27
C ILE A 583 32.62 93.96 69.84
N LYS A 584 33.35 93.07 69.13
CA LYS A 584 34.70 93.38 68.64
C LYS A 584 34.74 94.53 67.63
N GLN A 585 33.75 94.61 66.73
CA GLN A 585 33.61 95.73 65.80
C GLN A 585 33.40 97.05 66.55
N ALA A 586 32.46 97.09 67.51
CA ALA A 586 32.18 98.29 68.29
C ALA A 586 33.41 98.76 69.12
N THR A 587 34.21 97.84 69.66
CA THR A 587 35.47 98.20 70.33
C THR A 587 36.51 98.77 69.35
N GLY A 588 36.64 98.20 68.15
CA GLY A 588 37.58 98.69 67.13
C GLY A 588 37.19 100.07 66.57
N GLU A 589 35.89 100.33 66.41
CA GLU A 589 35.36 101.64 66.03
C GLU A 589 35.61 102.70 67.12
N ALA A 590 35.43 102.34 68.40
CA ALA A 590 35.73 103.21 69.54
C ALA A 590 37.24 103.55 69.65
N GLU A 591 38.13 102.58 69.46
CA GLU A 591 39.57 102.83 69.42
C GLU A 591 39.97 103.68 68.20
N GLY A 592 39.38 103.43 67.03
CA GLY A 592 39.62 104.22 65.82
C GLY A 592 39.20 105.68 65.95
N ILE A 593 38.08 105.96 66.62
CA ILE A 593 37.64 107.33 66.95
C ILE A 593 38.62 107.99 67.92
N LYS A 594 39.05 107.27 68.97
CA LYS A 594 40.01 107.77 69.96
C LYS A 594 41.37 108.10 69.34
N LEU A 595 41.85 107.29 68.39
CA LEU A 595 43.10 107.52 67.68
C LEU A 595 43.03 108.75 66.76
N LYS A 596 41.91 108.94 66.03
CA LYS A 596 41.67 110.13 65.19
C LYS A 596 41.67 111.41 66.01
N ALA A 597 40.98 111.45 67.15
CA ALA A 597 40.90 112.63 68.00
C ALA A 597 42.27 113.09 68.55
N ILE A 598 43.20 112.16 68.78
CA ILE A 598 44.57 112.48 69.20
C ILE A 598 45.36 113.11 68.04
N ALA A 599 45.35 112.49 66.85
CA ALA A 599 46.05 112.99 65.68
C ALA A 599 45.54 114.38 65.23
N GLU A 600 44.23 114.61 65.32
CA GLU A 600 43.59 115.88 64.99
C GLU A 600 44.05 116.99 65.97
N ALA A 601 44.13 116.69 67.28
CA ALA A 601 44.64 117.62 68.29
C ALA A 601 46.13 117.97 68.12
N GLU A 602 46.97 117.03 67.67
CA GLU A 602 48.37 117.30 67.33
C GLU A 602 48.48 118.17 66.06
N SER A 603 47.66 117.92 65.03
CA SER A 603 47.65 118.73 63.80
C SER A 603 47.29 120.20 64.07
N ILE A 604 46.36 120.46 65.00
CA ILE A 604 45.94 121.81 65.40
C ILE A 604 47.07 122.52 66.18
N ARG A 605 47.82 121.80 67.02
CA ARG A 605 49.01 122.37 67.70
C ARG A 605 50.13 122.72 66.72
N ALA A 606 50.45 121.81 65.79
CA ALA A 606 51.49 122.04 64.78
C ALA A 606 51.17 123.25 63.88
N THR A 607 49.93 123.34 63.38
CA THR A 607 49.49 124.47 62.54
C THR A 607 49.32 125.77 63.32
N GLY A 608 48.94 125.71 64.60
CA GLY A 608 48.89 126.87 65.49
C GLY A 608 50.28 127.47 65.74
N ASN A 609 51.27 126.65 66.08
CA ASN A 609 52.65 127.08 66.27
C ASN A 609 53.23 127.67 64.98
N ALA A 610 53.09 126.99 63.84
CA ALA A 610 53.58 127.47 62.55
C ALA A 610 53.01 128.85 62.18
N LYS A 611 51.70 129.09 62.43
CA LYS A 611 51.09 130.41 62.22
C LYS A 611 51.69 131.48 63.15
N ALA A 612 51.87 131.17 64.43
CA ALA A 612 52.50 132.09 65.38
C ALA A 612 53.95 132.46 64.97
N GLU A 613 54.72 131.50 64.44
CA GLU A 613 56.05 131.73 63.86
C GLU A 613 55.98 132.71 62.68
N THR A 614 55.08 132.48 61.72
CA THR A 614 54.93 133.36 60.54
C THR A 614 54.46 134.77 60.89
N TYR A 615 53.60 134.92 61.90
CA TYR A 615 53.18 136.24 62.39
C TYR A 615 54.33 136.99 63.09
N ARG A 616 55.20 136.29 63.84
CA ARG A 616 56.41 136.91 64.42
C ARG A 616 57.34 137.44 63.33
N ALA A 617 57.76 136.56 62.42
CA ALA A 617 58.71 136.92 61.35
C ALA A 617 58.16 138.04 60.44
N GLY A 618 56.85 138.04 60.17
CA GLY A 618 56.20 139.09 59.38
C GLY A 618 56.20 140.47 60.05
N VAL A 619 55.92 140.53 61.35
CA VAL A 619 55.97 141.79 62.13
C VAL A 619 57.40 142.33 62.23
N GLU A 620 58.38 141.44 62.41
CA GLU A 620 59.80 141.79 62.50
C GLU A 620 60.36 142.33 61.17
N ALA A 621 59.93 141.78 60.02
CA ALA A 621 60.40 142.18 58.71
C ALA A 621 59.77 143.47 58.13
N LEU A 622 58.48 143.74 58.39
CA LEU A 622 57.75 144.88 57.80
C LEU A 622 57.48 146.03 58.78
N GLY A 623 57.75 145.85 60.07
CA GLY A 623 57.40 146.81 61.11
C GLY A 623 55.89 146.87 61.39
N SER A 624 55.53 147.36 62.58
CA SER A 624 54.17 147.26 63.13
C SER A 624 53.07 147.90 62.25
N GLN A 625 53.34 149.03 61.63
CA GLN A 625 52.36 149.70 60.75
C GLN A 625 52.32 149.11 59.33
N GLY A 626 53.46 148.66 58.78
CA GLY A 626 53.53 148.05 57.45
C GLY A 626 52.84 146.70 57.39
N TYR A 627 53.16 145.81 58.35
CA TYR A 627 52.60 144.46 58.38
C TYR A 627 51.07 144.45 58.61
N THR A 628 50.56 145.37 59.44
CA THR A 628 49.12 145.48 59.72
C THR A 628 48.31 145.82 58.47
N ALA A 629 48.82 146.71 57.60
CA ALA A 629 48.15 147.06 56.34
C ALA A 629 48.14 145.88 55.34
N MET A 630 49.26 145.15 55.22
CA MET A 630 49.36 143.97 54.37
C MET A 630 48.43 142.84 54.87
N LEU A 631 48.42 142.57 56.17
CA LEU A 631 47.57 141.55 56.76
C LEU A 631 46.08 141.89 56.65
N LEU A 632 45.71 143.17 56.76
CA LEU A 632 44.33 143.62 56.54
C LEU A 632 43.89 143.42 55.08
N MET A 633 44.74 143.80 54.10
CA MET A 633 44.51 143.50 52.68
C MET A 633 44.35 141.99 52.42
N GLN A 634 45.24 141.17 52.98
CA GLN A 634 45.18 139.72 52.79
C GLN A 634 43.95 139.09 53.45
N ILE A 635 43.53 139.54 54.64
CA ILE A 635 42.28 139.08 55.29
C ILE A 635 41.04 139.46 54.48
N ILE A 636 41.03 140.63 53.82
CA ILE A 636 39.95 141.04 52.91
C ILE A 636 39.92 140.13 51.66
N GLY A 637 41.09 139.77 51.12
CA GLY A 637 41.24 138.84 50.00
C GLY A 637 40.81 137.41 50.34
N ASP A 638 41.44 136.78 51.33
CA ASP A 638 41.21 135.37 51.70
C ASP A 638 39.75 135.12 52.14
N ARG A 639 39.08 136.11 52.76
CA ARG A 639 37.65 136.00 53.11
C ARG A 639 36.66 136.36 52.00
N HIS A 640 37.11 136.71 50.78
CA HIS A 640 36.26 136.91 49.60
C HIS A 640 35.06 137.88 49.83
N VAL A 641 35.26 138.95 50.61
CA VAL A 641 34.16 139.81 51.06
C VAL A 641 33.70 140.73 49.92
N ARG A 642 32.61 140.36 49.24
CA ARG A 642 31.99 141.13 48.15
C ARG A 642 31.22 142.36 48.67
N LEU A 643 31.42 143.53 48.05
CA LEU A 643 30.64 144.75 48.32
C LEU A 643 30.19 145.49 47.04
N ILE A 644 29.27 144.88 46.28
CA ILE A 644 28.14 145.55 45.60
C ILE A 644 27.09 144.48 45.19
N PRO A 645 25.79 144.80 45.08
CA PRO A 645 24.72 143.80 45.15
C PRO A 645 24.04 143.43 43.82
N ASP A 646 23.14 142.44 43.93
CA ASP A 646 21.84 142.32 43.22
C ASP A 646 21.72 141.85 41.75
N ILE A 647 21.23 140.59 41.62
CA ILE A 647 20.20 140.04 40.67
C ILE A 647 20.38 140.24 39.14
N LEU A 648 19.62 139.62 38.20
CA LEU A 648 18.42 138.75 38.23
C LEU A 648 18.46 137.70 37.09
N VAL A 649 17.43 136.85 37.00
CA VAL A 649 17.15 135.85 35.94
C VAL A 649 16.80 136.51 34.60
N GLY A 650 17.16 135.92 33.44
CA GLY A 650 16.79 136.50 32.14
C GLY A 650 17.07 135.70 30.85
N SER A 651 16.42 134.53 30.67
CA SER A 651 16.02 133.89 29.40
C SER A 651 16.54 134.43 28.03
N ASN A 652 17.31 133.62 27.29
CA ASN A 652 17.09 133.39 25.84
C ASN A 652 17.81 132.12 25.31
N GLY A 653 17.34 131.53 24.20
CA GLY A 653 18.23 130.75 23.31
C GLY A 653 18.22 129.20 23.28
N ASN A 654 17.05 128.57 23.12
CA ASN A 654 16.84 127.33 22.31
C ASN A 654 17.39 125.94 22.76
N ASN A 655 16.52 124.91 22.68
CA ASN A 655 16.76 123.45 22.61
C ASN A 655 17.47 122.67 23.75
N ASN A 656 16.64 122.14 24.67
CA ASN A 656 16.34 120.69 24.80
C ASN A 656 17.49 119.65 24.93
N GLY A 657 17.63 118.99 26.10
CA GLY A 657 18.47 117.77 26.22
C GLY A 657 18.82 117.26 27.63
N LEU A 658 17.87 116.67 28.38
CA LEU A 658 18.14 115.98 29.66
C LEU A 658 18.79 114.58 29.48
N VAL A 659 19.91 114.49 28.72
CA VAL A 659 20.56 113.20 28.43
C VAL A 659 22.08 113.24 28.16
N ASP A 660 22.60 114.33 27.59
CA ASP A 660 23.92 114.32 26.91
C ASP A 660 25.09 114.81 27.79
N GLY A 661 25.13 114.36 29.04
CA GLY A 661 26.09 114.87 30.02
C GLY A 661 26.26 114.00 31.27
N LEU A 662 26.66 112.73 31.20
CA LEU A 662 27.11 111.95 30.03
C LEU A 662 27.02 110.48 30.51
N LEU A 663 26.42 109.50 29.84
CA LEU A 663 26.56 109.10 28.43
C LEU A 663 28.02 108.89 27.97
N SER A 664 29.00 109.07 28.86
CA SER A 664 30.39 108.59 28.69
C SER A 664 30.62 107.40 29.61
N LEU A 665 30.26 107.54 30.89
CA LEU A 665 30.50 106.53 31.93
C LEU A 665 29.80 105.18 31.65
N ILE A 666 28.74 105.19 30.84
CA ILE A 666 27.98 103.99 30.44
C ILE A 666 28.27 103.60 28.98
N LEU A 667 28.60 104.55 28.10
CA LEU A 667 28.96 104.26 26.70
C LEU A 667 30.35 103.59 26.58
N TRP A 668 31.26 103.86 27.53
CA TRP A 668 32.61 103.27 27.54
C TRP A 668 32.64 101.75 27.72
N ASN A 669 31.54 101.11 28.15
CA ASN A 669 31.53 99.72 28.60
C ASN A 669 30.67 98.76 27.75
N GLN A 670 30.26 99.15 26.54
CA GLN A 670 29.44 98.30 25.63
C GLN A 670 29.86 98.32 24.14
N SER A 671 31.08 98.78 23.81
CA SER A 671 31.52 98.96 22.40
C SER A 671 32.58 97.95 21.90
N ALA A 672 32.42 96.67 22.23
CA ALA A 672 33.11 95.55 21.57
C ALA A 672 32.09 94.45 21.26
N LYS A 673 31.99 94.03 20.00
CA LYS A 673 30.81 93.31 19.45
C LYS A 673 31.12 91.87 18.99
N ASN A 674 30.12 91.00 19.22
CA ASN A 674 29.69 89.84 18.40
C ASN A 674 30.70 88.72 18.03
N GLY A 675 30.25 87.46 18.06
CA GLY A 675 30.85 86.40 17.21
C GLY A 675 30.76 84.96 17.73
N ASP A 676 29.67 84.27 17.36
CA ASP A 676 29.51 82.84 17.04
C ASP A 676 30.49 81.70 17.48
N LEU A 677 29.85 80.57 17.84
CA LEU A 677 30.20 79.16 17.53
C LEU A 677 31.34 78.35 18.24
N THR A 678 30.97 77.10 18.57
CA THR A 678 31.76 75.83 18.60
C THR A 678 32.78 75.46 19.71
N ALA A 679 32.31 74.56 20.61
CA ALA A 679 32.70 73.13 20.72
C ALA A 679 33.91 72.59 21.57
N THR A 680 33.57 71.63 22.45
CA THR A 680 34.37 70.41 22.89
C THR A 680 35.65 70.61 23.73
N PRO A 681 36.26 69.54 24.33
CA PRO A 681 36.02 68.07 24.31
C PRO A 681 35.40 67.54 25.65
N LEU A 682 35.42 66.27 26.14
CA LEU A 682 36.22 65.02 25.97
C LEU A 682 35.35 63.73 26.11
N HIS A 683 35.96 62.56 26.38
CA HIS A 683 35.34 61.24 26.66
C HIS A 683 36.23 60.37 27.58
N PRO A 684 35.75 59.25 28.17
CA PRO A 684 36.16 57.93 27.64
C PRO A 684 35.14 56.76 27.74
N GLN A 685 34.92 56.07 26.60
CA GLN A 685 35.11 54.61 26.33
C GLN A 685 34.84 53.53 27.42
N PRO A 686 34.25 52.35 27.10
CA PRO A 686 34.94 51.37 26.23
C PRO A 686 34.14 50.44 25.26
N ILE A 687 34.63 50.39 24.01
CA ILE A 687 34.99 49.21 23.16
C ILE A 687 33.89 48.26 22.59
N THR A 688 34.03 47.95 21.30
CA THR A 688 33.24 47.10 20.37
C THR A 688 33.39 45.58 20.58
N PRO A 689 32.46 44.73 20.06
CA PRO A 689 32.47 44.32 18.63
C PRO A 689 31.07 44.11 17.97
N THR A 690 30.89 43.78 16.67
CA THR A 690 31.55 44.15 15.37
C THR A 690 30.79 43.45 14.21
N GLN A 691 30.29 44.20 13.20
CA GLN A 691 29.80 43.74 11.86
C GLN A 691 28.55 42.80 11.84
N THR A 692 27.69 42.69 10.80
CA THR A 692 27.52 43.35 9.47
C THR A 692 26.04 43.69 9.19
N THR A 693 25.76 44.82 8.53
CA THR A 693 24.59 45.05 7.64
C THR A 693 24.99 44.76 6.17
N PRO A 694 24.08 44.52 5.20
CA PRO A 694 22.92 45.36 4.82
C PRO A 694 21.62 44.52 4.55
N GLU A 695 20.47 44.99 4.03
CA GLU A 695 20.07 46.20 3.29
C GLU A 695 18.68 46.76 3.71
N ASN A 696 18.47 48.06 3.44
CA ASN A 696 17.30 48.74 2.82
C ASN A 696 15.88 48.07 2.88
N GLY A 697 14.77 48.77 3.19
CA GLY A 697 14.56 50.24 3.24
C GLY A 697 13.24 50.68 3.93
N ILE A 698 12.79 51.92 3.64
CA ILE A 698 11.98 52.82 4.50
C ILE A 698 11.09 53.72 3.59
N PRO A 699 9.88 54.26 3.94
CA PRO A 699 8.97 54.06 5.09
C PRO A 699 7.52 53.63 4.66
N PRO A 700 6.33 54.22 5.06
CA PRO A 700 5.14 53.42 5.41
C PRO A 700 3.91 53.67 4.50
N ILE A 701 2.71 53.16 4.86
CA ILE A 701 1.42 53.92 4.94
C ILE A 701 0.18 53.03 5.24
N VAL A 702 -0.60 53.48 6.24
CA VAL A 702 -2.07 53.39 6.47
C VAL A 702 -2.84 52.04 6.36
N VAL A 703 -3.59 51.78 7.44
CA VAL A 703 -4.63 50.76 7.68
C VAL A 703 -5.81 50.82 6.69
N ASN A 704 -6.36 49.66 6.32
CA ASN A 704 -7.81 49.52 6.15
C ASN A 704 -8.31 48.06 6.34
N PHE A 705 -9.49 47.89 6.94
CA PHE A 705 -10.25 46.62 7.01
C PHE A 705 -11.26 46.57 5.83
N PRO A 706 -11.69 45.38 5.34
CA PRO A 706 -12.90 44.78 5.91
C PRO A 706 -13.03 43.22 5.85
N VAL A 707 -13.62 42.66 6.92
CA VAL A 707 -14.81 41.76 6.97
C VAL A 707 -14.91 40.50 6.07
N ASP A 708 -15.27 39.39 6.73
CA ASP A 708 -15.87 38.10 6.29
C ASP A 708 -15.24 37.25 5.17
N LYS A 709 -14.70 36.09 5.59
CA LYS A 709 -15.33 34.79 5.27
C LYS A 709 -14.94 33.66 6.22
#